data_AF-A0A946E964-F1
#
_entry.id   AF-A0A946E964-F1
#
_cell.length_a   1.000
_cell.length_b   1.000
_cell.length_c   1.000
_cell.angle_alpha   90.00
_cell.angle_beta   90.00
_cell.angle_gamma   90.00
#
_symmetry.space_group_name_H-M   'P 1'
#
loop_
_entity.id
_entity.type
_entity.pdbx_description
1 polymer ?
#
loop_
_entity_poly.entity_id
_entity_poly.type
_entity_poly.pdbx_seq_one_letter_code
_entity_poly.pdbx_strand_id
1 'polypeptide(L)'
;MKKIFILLRIEADEQKSVTLIMLLSFFLGIFNGTFYIGSHSQFLDTFGKDEIANAYVISGVVGIVMTFIYSFFQARISFSALSKWNLIVITIIAFGLRLSYDYLDPKSVDFAYFVLYGPLNIIAVVAFWGMVNRIYSLRQGKRLFGIIDAGIIFGIILSSISIPLVPIIFGYTIDLRDLIYVSAASTFLAFFFQWAIARKYLKTEKVESAPKEEKVKEKSSISLFKLFVGKYTRAMAFFVGISVVVAFFAQFSFMAVAEERYPDAYELANFLGVFTTALMIVTFIVKTFVYNRLIDSFGLRTSLILLPLIMLLLTIGAVLIGAFSELTIIEGQGFLTFFLIISLSKLLAQSLKEGIEMPSFKLLYHSVKSHIRHDVQAKIDGTVNEIFALISGGLLALLGMFSFVGIEHYSYVLFAILVLWVFAAIRLYKEYKNSLKSSLDSARVDKANLVGFDLTTSLNAGLQGGTDDTVINSLGLSRRLDVLNYSESLAIAYQNKSKKVRNYVEQEICDRLDVAALKLISTKNSNSKELTALHDQVKLEIKKSLPVVHDLSVSPDVSKRRKAAIVLRNASHDESSTILYRLIRDLNEETKSEAVVTAALNVHVELAISIVEMLSDSRFGNVAFAALKRMGDSVLDVLEVSFYKTGVDQLTQMKLIELIGCCETKKADKVLYKKISYPHRLIVFAAIEQLEMRNSAVDGDSEYMLLNVLNELIGSIALIISVRNFIDENIEHSKLLASALDRELSNNFARLFSVLKLLYDAKSVSYVEENLKDGSPESIGFAMELMELFISENLKPKLFPLFEDISHSNKIKKLADYFPIEHVNEENFLRVILSHDITEISSWSKCVAMHTQTDAIEDGLIAHFKSNVFGRSPILYETAGYLLSKNNAEALTSVASRLSHEKNTAISKLNELVSKENKHLLFEKMKSITNHPSFSQMIMSDKLLMAELMNLVSFAPQSESTADLELLFVAEGQVFLAKSSGEIAFKKGSLVYLEQHGTTEGKLKASRDSVVYGLGKGSFSSLANRPGFIEQWLLLDWNGSGEIKVA
;
A
#
# COMPACT_ATOMS: atom_id res chain seq x y z
N MET A 1 20.30 8.73 -28.13
CA MET A 1 19.65 7.56 -27.49
C MET A 1 19.27 7.76 -26.02
N LYS A 2 20.16 8.17 -25.09
CA LYS A 2 19.81 8.35 -23.64
C LYS A 2 18.57 9.22 -23.37
N LYS A 3 18.40 10.36 -24.07
CA LYS A 3 17.21 11.24 -23.93
C LYS A 3 15.89 10.59 -24.36
N ILE A 4 15.92 9.67 -25.35
CA ILE A 4 14.73 8.95 -25.83
C ILE A 4 14.33 7.87 -24.82
N PHE A 5 15.28 7.15 -24.23
CA PHE A 5 15.01 6.16 -23.19
C PHE A 5 14.42 6.79 -21.92
N ILE A 6 14.88 7.99 -21.54
CA ILE A 6 14.31 8.75 -20.40
C ILE A 6 12.88 9.21 -20.71
N LEU A 7 12.60 9.69 -21.92
CA LEU A 7 11.24 10.07 -22.36
C LEU A 7 10.26 8.88 -22.35
N LEU A 8 10.76 7.70 -22.72
CA LEU A 8 10.02 6.43 -22.73
C LEU A 8 10.00 5.73 -21.37
N ARG A 9 10.52 6.38 -20.32
CA ARG A 9 10.61 5.87 -18.94
C ARG A 9 11.37 4.53 -18.81
N ILE A 10 12.32 4.22 -19.69
CA ILE A 10 13.11 2.96 -19.64
C ILE A 10 14.32 3.12 -18.71
N GLU A 11 14.47 2.24 -17.72
CA GLU A 11 15.59 2.24 -16.76
C GLU A 11 16.91 1.77 -17.39
N ALA A 12 18.05 2.19 -16.82
CA ALA A 12 19.37 2.01 -17.42
C ALA A 12 19.80 0.53 -17.54
N ASP A 13 19.36 -0.31 -16.61
CA ASP A 13 19.56 -1.77 -16.58
C ASP A 13 18.63 -2.51 -17.56
N GLU A 14 17.48 -1.93 -17.90
CA GLU A 14 16.48 -2.51 -18.80
C GLU A 14 16.78 -2.28 -20.29
N GLN A 15 17.54 -1.23 -20.65
CA GLN A 15 17.73 -0.76 -22.03
C GLN A 15 18.07 -1.86 -23.05
N LYS A 16 19.01 -2.75 -22.70
CA LYS A 16 19.44 -3.84 -23.61
C LYS A 16 18.34 -4.88 -23.82
N SER A 17 17.59 -5.22 -22.77
CA SER A 17 16.50 -6.20 -22.86
C SER A 17 15.33 -5.66 -23.67
N VAL A 18 14.94 -4.40 -23.40
CA VAL A 18 13.82 -3.72 -24.09
C VAL A 18 14.13 -3.57 -25.57
N THR A 19 15.34 -3.16 -25.93
CA THR A 19 15.73 -2.98 -27.34
C THR A 19 15.66 -4.30 -28.12
N LEU A 20 16.13 -5.42 -27.54
CA LEU A 20 16.06 -6.73 -28.18
C LEU A 20 14.61 -7.20 -28.36
N ILE A 21 13.75 -6.96 -27.37
CA ILE A 21 12.33 -7.31 -27.42
C ILE A 21 11.58 -6.43 -28.42
N MET A 22 11.93 -5.14 -28.53
CA MET A 22 11.39 -4.26 -29.55
C MET A 22 11.77 -4.74 -30.95
N LEU A 23 13.02 -5.14 -31.18
CA LEU A 23 13.44 -5.72 -32.46
C LEU A 23 12.71 -7.02 -32.78
N LEU A 24 12.57 -7.91 -31.79
CA LEU A 24 11.75 -9.13 -31.92
C LEU A 24 10.31 -8.79 -32.34
N SER A 25 9.66 -7.87 -31.63
CA SER A 25 8.29 -7.43 -31.89
C SER A 25 8.14 -6.82 -33.29
N PHE A 26 9.14 -6.08 -33.77
CA PHE A 26 9.19 -5.49 -35.09
C PHE A 26 9.22 -6.53 -36.22
N PHE A 27 10.07 -7.55 -36.09
CA PHE A 27 10.11 -8.64 -37.08
C PHE A 27 8.84 -9.50 -37.04
N LEU A 28 8.20 -9.67 -35.88
CA LEU A 28 6.87 -10.30 -35.82
C LEU A 28 5.81 -9.45 -36.53
N GLY A 29 5.90 -8.12 -36.47
CA GLY A 29 5.06 -7.21 -37.23
C GLY A 29 5.23 -7.35 -38.75
N ILE A 30 6.48 -7.45 -39.24
CA ILE A 30 6.77 -7.66 -40.66
C ILE A 30 6.20 -9.00 -41.16
N PHE A 31 6.34 -10.05 -40.36
CA PHE A 31 5.74 -11.35 -40.63
C PHE A 31 4.21 -11.23 -40.75
N ASN A 32 3.56 -10.63 -39.76
CA ASN A 32 2.10 -10.48 -39.77
C ASN A 32 1.62 -9.69 -41.00
N GLY A 33 2.24 -8.54 -41.30
CA GLY A 33 1.84 -7.70 -42.44
C GLY A 33 2.00 -8.38 -43.80
N THR A 34 3.17 -8.95 -44.08
CA THR A 34 3.43 -9.62 -45.38
C THR A 34 2.63 -10.90 -45.57
N PHE A 35 2.50 -11.73 -44.51
CA PHE A 35 1.72 -12.96 -44.57
C PHE A 35 0.21 -12.66 -44.71
N TYR A 36 -0.30 -11.64 -44.01
CA TYR A 36 -1.69 -11.20 -44.13
C TYR A 36 -2.03 -10.78 -45.57
N ILE A 37 -1.26 -9.85 -46.13
CA ILE A 37 -1.56 -9.28 -47.46
C ILE A 37 -1.39 -10.33 -48.55
N GLY A 38 -0.31 -11.12 -48.50
CA GLY A 38 -0.07 -12.17 -49.49
C GLY A 38 -1.16 -13.26 -49.44
N SER A 39 -1.51 -13.73 -48.25
CA SER A 39 -2.49 -14.82 -48.10
C SER A 39 -3.89 -14.41 -48.55
N HIS A 40 -4.34 -13.20 -48.21
CA HIS A 40 -5.68 -12.72 -48.59
C HIS A 40 -5.77 -12.42 -50.08
N SER A 41 -4.73 -11.80 -50.66
CA SER A 41 -4.78 -11.40 -52.08
C SER A 41 -4.72 -12.61 -53.02
N GLN A 42 -3.87 -13.61 -52.73
CA GLN A 42 -3.78 -14.84 -53.54
C GLN A 42 -5.02 -15.74 -53.39
N PHE A 43 -5.57 -15.81 -52.17
CA PHE A 43 -6.77 -16.61 -51.92
C PHE A 43 -7.98 -16.06 -52.67
N LEU A 44 -8.21 -14.75 -52.61
CA LEU A 44 -9.34 -14.12 -53.29
C LEU A 44 -9.25 -14.21 -54.80
N ASP A 45 -8.05 -14.03 -55.37
CA ASP A 45 -7.84 -14.19 -56.82
C ASP A 45 -8.18 -15.61 -57.30
N THR A 46 -7.92 -16.62 -56.47
CA THR A 46 -8.09 -18.03 -56.83
C THR A 46 -9.50 -18.57 -56.57
N PHE A 47 -10.11 -18.19 -55.45
CA PHE A 47 -11.37 -18.78 -54.96
C PHE A 47 -12.53 -17.79 -54.82
N GLY A 48 -12.26 -16.48 -54.85
CA GLY A 48 -13.24 -15.42 -54.67
C GLY A 48 -13.88 -15.35 -53.27
N LYS A 49 -14.83 -14.43 -53.09
CA LYS A 49 -15.52 -14.21 -51.79
C LYS A 49 -16.33 -15.40 -51.28
N ASP A 50 -16.86 -16.24 -52.17
CA ASP A 50 -17.81 -17.29 -51.80
C ASP A 50 -17.15 -18.38 -50.92
N GLU A 51 -15.85 -18.62 -51.09
CA GLU A 51 -15.10 -19.61 -50.31
C GLU A 51 -14.45 -19.05 -49.03
N ILE A 52 -14.49 -17.73 -48.78
CA ILE A 52 -13.91 -17.12 -47.57
C ILE A 52 -14.52 -17.74 -46.31
N ALA A 53 -15.85 -17.95 -46.31
CA ALA A 53 -16.56 -18.49 -45.15
C ALA A 53 -16.11 -19.92 -44.83
N ASN A 54 -15.97 -20.77 -45.84
CA ASN A 54 -15.45 -22.14 -45.70
C ASN A 54 -14.01 -22.14 -45.20
N ALA A 55 -13.17 -21.25 -45.74
CA ALA A 55 -11.78 -21.11 -45.32
C ALA A 55 -11.66 -20.63 -43.86
N TYR A 56 -12.55 -19.73 -43.39
CA TYR A 56 -12.58 -19.34 -41.98
C TYR A 56 -12.99 -20.49 -41.03
N VAL A 57 -13.96 -21.33 -41.41
CA VAL A 57 -14.32 -22.52 -40.63
C VAL A 57 -13.13 -23.47 -40.51
N ILE A 58 -12.46 -23.76 -41.63
CA ILE A 58 -11.29 -24.65 -41.64
C ILE A 58 -10.12 -24.04 -40.86
N SER A 59 -9.87 -22.74 -41.02
CA SER A 59 -8.85 -22.01 -40.23
C SER A 59 -9.12 -22.09 -38.74
N GLY A 60 -10.38 -21.95 -38.30
CA GLY A 60 -10.78 -22.13 -36.90
C GLY A 60 -10.49 -23.54 -36.37
N VAL A 61 -10.83 -24.59 -37.13
CA VAL A 61 -10.52 -25.98 -36.75
C VAL A 61 -9.01 -26.20 -36.67
N VAL A 62 -8.25 -25.74 -37.66
CA VAL A 62 -6.78 -25.83 -37.67
C VAL A 62 -6.17 -25.07 -36.49
N GLY A 63 -6.71 -23.89 -36.16
CA GLY A 63 -6.31 -23.09 -34.99
C GLY A 63 -6.49 -23.82 -33.67
N ILE A 64 -7.63 -24.49 -33.46
CA ILE A 64 -7.89 -25.31 -32.26
C ILE A 64 -6.88 -26.46 -32.16
N VAL A 65 -6.63 -27.17 -33.27
CA VAL A 65 -5.66 -28.28 -33.32
C VAL A 65 -4.25 -27.79 -33.02
N MET A 66 -3.81 -26.71 -33.66
CA MET A 66 -2.50 -26.09 -33.44
C MET A 66 -2.33 -25.60 -32.00
N THR A 67 -3.36 -25.01 -31.40
CA THR A 67 -3.36 -24.56 -30.01
C THR A 67 -3.29 -25.73 -29.03
N PHE A 68 -3.99 -26.83 -29.34
CA PHE A 68 -3.90 -28.06 -28.56
C PHE A 68 -2.48 -28.65 -28.62
N ILE A 69 -1.86 -28.69 -29.81
CA ILE A 69 -0.48 -29.15 -30.00
C ILE A 69 0.49 -28.24 -29.21
N TYR A 70 0.35 -26.92 -29.32
CA TYR A 70 1.18 -25.97 -28.58
C TYR A 70 1.05 -26.19 -27.07
N SER A 71 -0.18 -26.33 -26.57
CA SER A 71 -0.47 -26.58 -25.15
C SER A 71 0.09 -27.93 -24.67
N PHE A 72 0.01 -28.98 -25.50
CA PHE A 72 0.59 -30.29 -25.22
C PHE A 72 2.11 -30.21 -25.03
N PHE A 73 2.81 -29.47 -25.90
CA PHE A 73 4.26 -29.27 -25.77
C PHE A 73 4.61 -28.34 -24.60
N GLN A 74 3.79 -27.31 -24.33
CA GLN A 74 3.95 -26.42 -23.19
C GLN A 74 3.88 -27.15 -21.85
N ALA A 75 3.08 -28.21 -21.75
CA ALA A 75 3.02 -29.04 -20.56
C ALA A 75 4.22 -29.99 -20.38
N ARG A 76 4.97 -30.28 -21.46
CA ARG A 76 6.03 -31.30 -21.47
C ARG A 76 7.46 -30.75 -21.61
N ILE A 77 7.60 -29.51 -22.09
CA ILE A 77 8.90 -28.88 -22.40
C ILE A 77 8.99 -27.58 -21.60
N SER A 78 10.18 -27.26 -21.06
CA SER A 78 10.40 -25.99 -20.38
C SER A 78 10.10 -24.81 -21.32
N PHE A 79 9.48 -23.75 -20.80
CA PHE A 79 9.03 -22.63 -21.64
C PHE A 79 10.18 -22.00 -22.45
N SER A 80 11.38 -21.92 -21.87
CA SER A 80 12.58 -21.42 -22.58
C SER A 80 12.90 -22.29 -23.80
N ALA A 81 12.79 -23.62 -23.71
CA ALA A 81 12.99 -24.50 -24.85
C ALA A 81 11.84 -24.38 -25.87
N LEU A 82 10.59 -24.38 -25.42
CA LEU A 82 9.43 -24.25 -26.32
C LEU A 82 9.43 -22.92 -27.10
N SER A 83 9.72 -21.82 -26.41
CA SER A 83 9.81 -20.50 -27.01
C SER A 83 11.00 -20.39 -27.98
N LYS A 84 12.10 -21.11 -27.80
CA LYS A 84 13.15 -21.14 -28.84
C LYS A 84 12.67 -21.84 -30.11
N TRP A 85 11.92 -22.92 -30.00
CA TRP A 85 11.56 -23.75 -31.15
C TRP A 85 10.29 -23.31 -31.90
N ASN A 86 9.41 -22.50 -31.30
CA ASN A 86 8.15 -22.15 -31.97
C ASN A 86 8.35 -21.29 -33.24
N LEU A 87 9.20 -20.26 -33.20
CA LEU A 87 9.39 -19.37 -34.35
C LEU A 87 10.12 -20.06 -35.50
N ILE A 88 11.07 -20.96 -35.21
CA ILE A 88 11.74 -21.74 -36.25
C ILE A 88 10.78 -22.73 -36.93
N VAL A 89 9.82 -23.31 -36.19
CA VAL A 89 8.74 -24.11 -36.80
C VAL A 89 7.89 -23.25 -37.73
N ILE A 90 7.52 -22.02 -37.33
CA ILE A 90 6.79 -21.08 -38.20
C ILE A 90 7.61 -20.74 -39.45
N THR A 91 8.92 -20.50 -39.30
CA THR A 91 9.82 -20.26 -40.45
C THR A 91 9.86 -21.45 -41.41
N ILE A 92 9.96 -22.67 -40.90
CA ILE A 92 9.97 -23.90 -41.72
C ILE A 92 8.64 -24.06 -42.45
N ILE A 93 7.51 -23.81 -41.79
CA ILE A 93 6.19 -23.87 -42.41
C ILE A 93 6.06 -22.82 -43.51
N ALA A 94 6.45 -21.57 -43.26
CA ALA A 94 6.40 -20.51 -44.26
C ALA A 94 7.29 -20.84 -45.48
N PHE A 95 8.53 -21.28 -45.24
CA PHE A 95 9.42 -21.68 -46.34
C PHE A 95 8.88 -22.89 -47.11
N GLY A 96 8.34 -23.88 -46.39
CA GLY A 96 7.71 -25.07 -46.98
C GLY A 96 6.47 -24.74 -47.82
N LEU A 97 5.64 -23.78 -47.39
CA LEU A 97 4.51 -23.27 -48.18
C LEU A 97 4.99 -22.69 -49.51
N ARG A 98 6.06 -21.89 -49.50
CA ARG A 98 6.58 -21.31 -50.74
C ARG A 98 7.17 -22.34 -51.70
N LEU A 99 7.92 -23.31 -51.16
CA LEU A 99 8.43 -24.44 -51.96
C LEU A 99 7.28 -25.30 -52.52
N SER A 100 6.17 -25.40 -51.79
CA SER A 100 5.02 -26.20 -52.22
C SER A 100 4.41 -25.71 -53.53
N TYR A 101 4.55 -24.42 -53.89
CA TYR A 101 4.11 -23.93 -55.21
C TYR A 101 4.85 -24.59 -56.39
N ASP A 102 6.06 -25.12 -56.17
CA ASP A 102 6.85 -25.75 -57.23
C ASP A 102 6.46 -27.24 -57.43
N TYR A 103 5.77 -27.86 -56.47
CA TYR A 103 5.48 -29.31 -56.45
C TYR A 103 4.00 -29.68 -56.29
N LEU A 104 3.17 -28.79 -55.75
CA LEU A 104 1.73 -29.00 -55.51
C LEU A 104 0.90 -28.06 -56.40
N ASP A 105 -0.39 -28.37 -56.51
CA ASP A 105 -1.36 -27.50 -57.20
C ASP A 105 -1.43 -26.11 -56.53
N PRO A 106 -1.17 -24.99 -57.24
CA PRO A 106 -1.16 -23.65 -56.68
C PRO A 106 -2.42 -23.32 -55.88
N LYS A 107 -3.60 -23.77 -56.33
CA LYS A 107 -4.87 -23.53 -55.61
C LYS A 107 -4.86 -24.12 -54.21
N SER A 108 -4.33 -25.33 -54.06
CA SER A 108 -4.23 -26.00 -52.76
C SER A 108 -3.27 -25.25 -51.83
N VAL A 109 -2.20 -24.66 -52.39
CA VAL A 109 -1.23 -23.87 -51.64
C VAL A 109 -1.81 -22.51 -51.23
N ASP A 110 -2.53 -21.82 -52.12
CA ASP A 110 -3.23 -20.56 -51.81
C ASP A 110 -4.27 -20.75 -50.70
N PHE A 111 -5.02 -21.86 -50.74
CA PHE A 111 -5.95 -22.23 -49.68
C PHE A 111 -5.23 -22.47 -48.34
N ALA A 112 -4.14 -23.25 -48.36
CA ALA A 112 -3.33 -23.51 -47.16
C ALA A 112 -2.69 -22.23 -46.61
N TYR A 113 -2.23 -21.33 -47.49
CA TYR A 113 -1.61 -20.06 -47.13
C TYR A 113 -2.60 -19.17 -46.35
N PHE A 114 -3.85 -19.07 -46.81
CA PHE A 114 -4.92 -18.36 -46.10
C PHE A 114 -5.28 -19.02 -44.77
N VAL A 115 -5.53 -20.33 -44.78
CA VAL A 115 -5.95 -21.09 -43.58
C VAL A 115 -4.92 -21.00 -42.46
N LEU A 116 -3.62 -20.99 -42.79
CA LEU A 116 -2.53 -20.98 -41.81
C LEU A 116 -2.21 -19.59 -41.23
N TYR A 117 -2.66 -18.49 -41.86
CA TYR A 117 -2.37 -17.13 -41.37
C TYR A 117 -2.76 -16.93 -39.91
N GLY A 118 -4.03 -17.18 -39.57
CA GLY A 118 -4.55 -17.01 -38.21
C GLY A 118 -3.80 -17.86 -37.17
N PRO A 119 -3.76 -19.19 -37.32
CA PRO A 119 -3.08 -20.09 -36.38
C PRO A 119 -1.60 -19.78 -36.16
N LEU A 120 -0.85 -19.48 -37.22
CA LEU A 120 0.59 -19.15 -37.09
C LEU A 120 0.81 -17.82 -36.39
N ASN A 121 -0.02 -16.80 -36.69
CA ASN A 121 0.05 -15.50 -36.03
C ASN A 121 -0.25 -15.62 -34.53
N ILE A 122 -1.29 -16.38 -34.14
CA ILE A 122 -1.64 -16.60 -32.74
C ILE A 122 -0.48 -17.26 -31.98
N ILE A 123 0.12 -18.33 -32.52
CA ILE A 123 1.26 -19.01 -31.87
C ILE A 123 2.46 -18.07 -31.71
N ALA A 124 2.75 -17.24 -32.72
CA ALA A 124 3.84 -16.27 -32.66
C ALA A 124 3.60 -15.24 -31.54
N VAL A 125 2.41 -14.64 -31.49
CA VAL A 125 2.02 -13.61 -30.51
C VAL A 125 1.94 -14.17 -29.09
N VAL A 126 1.37 -15.38 -28.92
CA VAL A 126 1.26 -16.04 -27.60
C VAL A 126 2.64 -16.37 -27.04
N ALA A 127 3.55 -16.90 -27.85
CA ALA A 127 4.90 -17.19 -27.40
C ALA A 127 5.69 -15.92 -27.07
N PHE A 128 5.52 -14.87 -27.86
CA PHE A 128 6.11 -13.55 -27.62
C PHE A 128 5.65 -12.96 -26.28
N TRP A 129 4.33 -12.86 -26.04
CA TRP A 129 3.80 -12.34 -24.79
C TRP A 129 4.12 -13.26 -23.60
N GLY A 130 4.15 -14.58 -23.82
CA GLY A 130 4.59 -15.55 -22.81
C GLY A 130 6.06 -15.38 -22.40
N MET A 131 6.92 -14.88 -23.29
CA MET A 131 8.31 -14.52 -22.98
C MET A 131 8.37 -13.20 -22.22
N VAL A 132 7.72 -12.16 -22.74
CA VAL A 132 7.70 -10.81 -22.15
C VAL A 132 7.21 -10.85 -20.70
N ASN A 133 6.12 -11.57 -20.42
CA ASN A 133 5.53 -11.72 -19.09
C ASN A 133 6.42 -12.48 -18.08
N ARG A 134 7.43 -13.23 -18.54
CA ARG A 134 8.37 -13.96 -17.68
C ARG A 134 9.66 -13.18 -17.43
N ILE A 135 9.98 -12.21 -18.30
CA ILE A 135 11.17 -11.36 -18.18
C ILE A 135 10.86 -10.13 -17.33
N TYR A 136 9.69 -9.54 -17.53
CA TYR A 136 9.27 -8.33 -16.81
C TYR A 136 8.23 -8.65 -15.73
N SER A 137 8.42 -8.05 -14.56
CA SER A 137 7.39 -8.02 -13.52
C SER A 137 6.16 -7.24 -13.98
N LEU A 138 5.01 -7.47 -13.35
CA LEU A 138 3.77 -6.72 -13.62
C LEU A 138 3.99 -5.18 -13.56
N ARG A 139 4.80 -4.71 -12.61
CA ARG A 139 5.19 -3.30 -12.44
C ARG A 139 5.99 -2.76 -13.63
N GLN A 140 6.98 -3.52 -14.11
CA GLN A 140 7.76 -3.14 -15.31
C GLN A 140 6.91 -3.21 -16.58
N GLY A 141 6.02 -4.21 -16.66
CA GLY A 141 5.14 -4.45 -17.81
C GLY A 141 4.22 -3.28 -18.11
N LYS A 142 3.65 -2.63 -17.09
CA LYS A 142 2.79 -1.44 -17.28
C LYS A 142 3.46 -0.29 -18.02
N ARG A 143 4.77 -0.13 -17.83
CA ARG A 143 5.57 0.91 -18.45
C ARG A 143 6.07 0.51 -19.84
N LEU A 144 6.49 -0.74 -19.99
CA LEU A 144 7.23 -1.22 -21.16
C LEU A 144 6.32 -1.84 -22.24
N PHE A 145 5.17 -2.41 -21.89
CA PHE A 145 4.33 -3.17 -22.83
C PHE A 145 3.81 -2.31 -23.99
N GLY A 146 3.47 -1.04 -23.76
CA GLY A 146 3.03 -0.14 -24.84
C GLY A 146 4.12 0.10 -25.88
N ILE A 147 5.38 0.25 -25.44
CA ILE A 147 6.53 0.49 -26.32
C ILE A 147 6.93 -0.81 -27.04
N ILE A 148 6.89 -1.93 -26.32
CA ILE A 148 7.15 -3.26 -26.87
C ILE A 148 6.12 -3.58 -27.96
N ASP A 149 4.84 -3.32 -27.71
CA ASP A 149 3.77 -3.58 -28.67
C ASP A 149 3.82 -2.64 -29.89
N ALA A 150 4.32 -1.41 -29.71
CA ALA A 150 4.53 -0.48 -30.82
C ALA A 150 5.48 -1.04 -31.90
N GLY A 151 6.42 -1.92 -31.55
CA GLY A 151 7.29 -2.54 -32.53
C GLY A 151 6.53 -3.40 -33.54
N ILE A 152 5.52 -4.18 -33.10
CA ILE A 152 4.63 -4.93 -34.01
C ILE A 152 3.94 -3.98 -34.98
N ILE A 153 3.38 -2.87 -34.48
CA ILE A 153 2.68 -1.87 -35.29
C ILE A 153 3.62 -1.29 -36.37
N PHE A 154 4.84 -0.87 -35.99
CA PHE A 154 5.82 -0.35 -36.95
C PHE A 154 6.28 -1.40 -37.97
N GLY A 155 6.40 -2.66 -37.55
CA GLY A 155 6.73 -3.77 -38.46
C GLY A 155 5.63 -4.01 -39.50
N ILE A 156 4.36 -3.95 -39.09
CA ILE A 156 3.21 -4.06 -40.01
C ILE A 156 3.19 -2.86 -40.96
N ILE A 157 3.37 -1.63 -40.46
CA ILE A 157 3.43 -0.42 -41.30
C ILE A 157 4.52 -0.55 -42.37
N LEU A 158 5.75 -0.89 -41.97
CA LEU A 158 6.87 -0.97 -42.90
C LEU A 158 6.61 -2.05 -43.96
N SER A 159 6.24 -3.26 -43.54
CA SER A 159 5.99 -4.37 -44.46
C SER A 159 4.83 -4.11 -45.42
N SER A 160 3.74 -3.50 -44.93
CA SER A 160 2.54 -3.23 -45.72
C SER A 160 2.75 -2.12 -46.73
N ILE A 161 3.43 -1.02 -46.35
CA ILE A 161 3.71 0.09 -47.27
C ILE A 161 4.80 -0.28 -48.30
N SER A 162 5.69 -1.21 -47.97
CA SER A 162 6.72 -1.69 -48.92
C SER A 162 6.13 -2.37 -50.16
N ILE A 163 4.97 -3.03 -50.06
CA ILE A 163 4.34 -3.76 -51.18
C ILE A 163 4.06 -2.83 -52.38
N PRO A 164 3.29 -1.72 -52.22
CA PRO A 164 3.08 -0.77 -53.31
C PRO A 164 4.30 0.11 -53.62
N LEU A 165 5.25 0.30 -52.68
CA LEU A 165 6.41 1.18 -52.90
C LEU A 165 7.55 0.52 -53.69
N VAL A 166 7.80 -0.77 -53.52
CA VAL A 166 8.92 -1.44 -54.22
C VAL A 166 8.83 -1.30 -55.75
N PRO A 167 7.67 -1.53 -56.39
CA PRO A 167 7.53 -1.35 -57.84
C PRO A 167 7.78 0.10 -58.28
N ILE A 168 7.31 1.06 -57.48
CA ILE A 168 7.47 2.50 -57.76
C ILE A 168 8.95 2.92 -57.67
N ILE A 169 9.66 2.41 -56.66
CA ILE A 169 11.05 2.81 -56.38
C ILE A 169 12.06 2.07 -57.26
N PHE A 170 11.87 0.76 -57.44
CA PHE A 170 12.86 -0.12 -58.09
C PHE A 170 12.49 -0.54 -59.50
N GLY A 171 11.27 -0.24 -59.98
CA GLY A 171 10.85 -0.50 -61.36
C GLY A 171 10.66 -1.98 -61.71
N TYR A 172 10.60 -2.88 -60.73
CA TYR A 172 10.26 -4.30 -60.93
C TYR A 172 9.12 -4.71 -60.01
N THR A 173 8.21 -5.55 -60.51
CA THR A 173 7.12 -6.13 -59.73
C THR A 173 7.61 -7.37 -59.01
N ILE A 174 7.37 -7.44 -57.70
CA ILE A 174 7.59 -8.67 -56.91
C ILE A 174 6.41 -9.60 -57.15
N ASP A 175 6.66 -10.89 -57.35
CA ASP A 175 5.60 -11.91 -57.32
C ASP A 175 5.00 -11.97 -55.91
N LEU A 176 3.67 -11.85 -55.80
CA LEU A 176 2.95 -11.89 -54.53
C LEU A 176 3.25 -13.16 -53.72
N ARG A 177 3.57 -14.27 -54.40
CA ARG A 177 3.97 -15.54 -53.77
C ARG A 177 5.30 -15.40 -53.02
N ASP A 178 6.18 -14.53 -53.47
CA ASP A 178 7.49 -14.29 -52.84
C ASP A 178 7.39 -13.46 -51.55
N LEU A 179 6.22 -12.88 -51.22
CA LEU A 179 5.96 -12.31 -49.91
C LEU A 179 6.10 -13.35 -48.77
N ILE A 180 5.90 -14.63 -49.08
CA ILE A 180 6.14 -15.73 -48.15
C ILE A 180 7.64 -15.84 -47.78
N TYR A 181 8.55 -15.53 -48.71
CA TYR A 181 9.98 -15.48 -48.38
C TYR A 181 10.31 -14.33 -47.43
N VAL A 182 9.68 -13.18 -47.59
CA VAL A 182 9.81 -12.04 -46.66
C VAL A 182 9.30 -12.43 -45.26
N SER A 183 8.16 -13.11 -45.20
CA SER A 183 7.61 -13.67 -43.96
C SER A 183 8.55 -14.68 -43.29
N ALA A 184 9.12 -15.61 -44.06
CA ALA A 184 10.06 -16.61 -43.56
C ALA A 184 11.37 -15.97 -43.06
N ALA A 185 11.94 -15.02 -43.82
CA ALA A 185 13.14 -14.29 -43.43
C ALA A 185 12.91 -13.47 -42.15
N SER A 186 11.76 -12.81 -42.03
CA SER A 186 11.42 -12.02 -40.84
C SER A 186 11.25 -12.90 -39.60
N THR A 187 10.52 -14.03 -39.71
CA THR A 187 10.38 -14.98 -38.59
C THR A 187 11.71 -15.63 -38.19
N PHE A 188 12.61 -15.84 -39.14
CA PHE A 188 13.96 -16.32 -38.86
C PHE A 188 14.80 -15.29 -38.08
N LEU A 189 14.72 -14.01 -38.45
CA LEU A 189 15.36 -12.93 -37.70
C LEU A 189 14.75 -12.78 -36.31
N ALA A 190 13.42 -12.86 -36.21
CA ALA A 190 12.70 -12.90 -34.92
C ALA A 190 13.19 -14.07 -34.06
N PHE A 191 13.38 -15.26 -34.63
CA PHE A 191 13.97 -16.41 -33.93
C PHE A 191 15.36 -16.10 -33.35
N PHE A 192 16.22 -15.39 -34.08
CA PHE A 192 17.55 -15.02 -33.56
C PHE A 192 17.45 -14.12 -32.33
N PHE A 193 16.58 -13.10 -32.34
CA PHE A 193 16.36 -12.25 -31.17
C PHE A 193 15.72 -13.01 -30.02
N GLN A 194 14.68 -13.81 -30.29
CA GLN A 194 14.02 -14.72 -29.35
C GLN A 194 15.03 -15.65 -28.66
N TRP A 195 15.95 -16.25 -29.43
CA TRP A 195 17.01 -17.11 -28.94
C TRP A 195 18.03 -16.36 -28.07
N ALA A 196 18.48 -15.18 -28.52
CA ALA A 196 19.42 -14.34 -27.78
C ALA A 196 18.83 -13.89 -26.43
N ILE A 197 17.54 -13.52 -26.42
CA ILE A 197 16.81 -13.15 -25.22
C ILE A 197 16.64 -14.36 -24.30
N ALA A 198 16.17 -15.50 -24.83
CA ALA A 198 15.93 -16.70 -24.05
C ALA A 198 17.20 -17.28 -23.42
N ARG A 199 18.36 -17.13 -24.06
CA ARG A 199 19.64 -17.57 -23.49
C ARG A 199 20.13 -16.68 -22.36
N LYS A 200 19.84 -15.37 -22.42
CA LYS A 200 20.43 -14.36 -21.54
C LYS A 200 19.53 -13.96 -20.37
N TYR A 201 18.22 -13.95 -20.58
CA TYR A 201 17.25 -13.38 -19.63
C TYR A 201 16.26 -14.42 -19.07
N LEU A 202 16.01 -15.54 -19.78
CA LEU A 202 15.20 -16.65 -19.26
C LEU A 202 16.11 -17.66 -18.54
N LYS A 203 16.15 -17.62 -17.20
CA LYS A 203 16.85 -18.65 -16.41
C LYS A 203 16.17 -20.00 -16.65
N THR A 204 16.94 -21.04 -16.93
CA THR A 204 16.45 -22.41 -17.05
C THR A 204 15.95 -22.86 -15.69
N GLU A 205 14.65 -22.74 -15.44
CA GLU A 205 14.01 -23.56 -14.41
C GLU A 205 14.23 -25.02 -14.82
N LYS A 206 15.04 -25.74 -14.03
CA LYS A 206 14.90 -27.18 -13.98
C LYS A 206 13.43 -27.43 -13.65
N VAL A 207 12.83 -28.40 -14.33
CA VAL A 207 11.56 -28.98 -13.89
C VAL A 207 11.84 -29.72 -12.58
N GLU A 208 12.06 -28.96 -11.50
CA GLU A 208 11.94 -29.46 -10.15
C GLU A 208 10.44 -29.58 -9.91
N SER A 209 9.96 -30.82 -9.91
CA SER A 209 8.80 -31.18 -9.12
C SER A 209 8.92 -30.48 -7.77
N ALA A 210 8.08 -29.47 -7.57
CA ALA A 210 8.04 -28.67 -6.35
C ALA A 210 8.07 -29.59 -5.11
N PRO A 211 8.74 -29.18 -4.02
CA PRO A 211 8.68 -29.93 -2.78
C PRO A 211 7.21 -30.11 -2.40
N LYS A 212 6.83 -31.34 -2.05
CA LYS A 212 5.52 -31.67 -1.49
C LYS A 212 5.36 -30.91 -0.18
N GLU A 213 4.92 -29.66 -0.23
CA GLU A 213 4.23 -29.05 0.89
C GLU A 213 2.83 -29.66 0.96
N GLU A 214 2.56 -30.37 2.05
CA GLU A 214 1.21 -30.72 2.48
C GLU A 214 0.41 -29.45 2.76
N LYS A 215 -0.23 -28.88 1.73
CA LYS A 215 -1.35 -27.96 1.90
C LYS A 215 -2.48 -28.36 0.95
N VAL A 216 -3.56 -28.82 1.60
CA VAL A 216 -4.94 -28.94 1.16
C VAL A 216 -5.19 -28.79 -0.35
N LYS A 217 -5.54 -29.91 -0.98
CA LYS A 217 -6.17 -29.95 -2.31
C LYS A 217 -7.51 -29.22 -2.29
N GLU A 218 -7.53 -27.92 -2.59
CA GLU A 218 -8.68 -27.35 -3.30
C GLU A 218 -8.36 -27.33 -4.80
N LYS A 219 -9.12 -28.12 -5.56
CA LYS A 219 -9.13 -28.11 -7.02
C LYS A 219 -9.63 -26.74 -7.51
N SER A 220 -8.73 -25.78 -7.68
CA SER A 220 -9.07 -24.43 -8.16
C SER A 220 -9.09 -24.29 -9.69
N SER A 221 -8.95 -25.37 -10.47
CA SER A 221 -9.23 -25.27 -11.91
C SER A 221 -10.74 -25.13 -12.13
N ILE A 222 -11.18 -23.91 -12.45
CA ILE A 222 -12.58 -23.70 -12.86
C ILE A 222 -12.81 -24.53 -14.13
N SER A 223 -13.93 -25.26 -14.25
CA SER A 223 -14.34 -25.87 -15.52
C SER A 223 -14.88 -24.78 -16.47
N LEU A 224 -14.73 -24.89 -17.79
CA LEU A 224 -15.29 -23.90 -18.74
C LEU A 224 -16.77 -23.64 -18.48
N PHE A 225 -17.53 -24.68 -18.13
CA PHE A 225 -18.94 -24.58 -17.75
C PHE A 225 -19.17 -23.71 -16.51
N LYS A 226 -18.27 -23.74 -15.52
CA LYS A 226 -18.37 -22.91 -14.31
C LYS A 226 -18.12 -21.43 -14.59
N LEU A 227 -17.42 -21.05 -15.67
CA LEU A 227 -17.30 -19.64 -16.07
C LEU A 227 -18.65 -19.02 -16.45
N PHE A 228 -19.52 -19.81 -17.09
CA PHE A 228 -20.86 -19.38 -17.47
C PHE A 228 -21.86 -19.39 -16.31
N VAL A 229 -21.49 -19.92 -15.14
CA VAL A 229 -22.32 -19.90 -13.92
C VAL A 229 -22.20 -18.55 -13.20
N GLY A 230 -21.00 -17.98 -13.12
CA GLY A 230 -20.78 -16.67 -12.51
C GLY A 230 -21.43 -15.56 -13.33
N LYS A 231 -22.28 -14.72 -12.70
CA LYS A 231 -23.00 -13.64 -13.41
C LYS A 231 -22.05 -12.68 -14.12
N TYR A 232 -20.96 -12.31 -13.45
CA TYR A 232 -19.95 -11.40 -13.96
C TYR A 232 -19.04 -12.04 -15.04
N THR A 233 -18.47 -13.21 -14.76
CA THR A 233 -17.61 -13.94 -15.72
C THR A 233 -18.35 -14.36 -16.99
N ARG A 234 -19.65 -14.67 -16.88
CA ARG A 234 -20.53 -14.90 -18.04
C ARG A 234 -20.72 -13.65 -18.89
N ALA A 235 -20.93 -12.49 -18.25
CA ALA A 235 -21.07 -11.23 -18.98
C ALA A 235 -19.78 -10.86 -19.72
N MET A 236 -18.62 -11.13 -19.10
CA MET A 236 -17.30 -10.96 -19.72
C MET A 236 -17.15 -11.86 -20.96
N ALA A 237 -17.42 -13.17 -20.81
CA ALA A 237 -17.31 -14.13 -21.91
C ALA A 237 -18.26 -13.80 -23.07
N PHE A 238 -19.49 -13.36 -22.78
CA PHE A 238 -20.46 -13.00 -23.81
C PHE A 238 -20.06 -11.72 -24.58
N PHE A 239 -19.57 -10.69 -23.86
CA PHE A 239 -19.08 -9.46 -24.49
C PHE A 239 -17.93 -9.73 -25.46
N VAL A 240 -16.92 -10.49 -25.01
CA VAL A 240 -15.76 -10.87 -25.84
C VAL A 240 -16.20 -11.74 -27.01
N GLY A 241 -17.07 -12.72 -26.76
CA GLY A 241 -17.59 -13.60 -27.81
C GLY A 241 -18.27 -12.83 -28.93
N ILE A 242 -19.14 -11.87 -28.60
CA ILE A 242 -19.79 -11.02 -29.60
C ILE A 242 -18.77 -10.12 -30.31
N SER A 243 -17.80 -9.56 -29.59
CA SER A 243 -16.71 -8.76 -30.19
C SER A 243 -15.92 -9.55 -31.24
N VAL A 244 -15.73 -10.86 -31.03
CA VAL A 244 -15.11 -11.75 -32.03
C VAL A 244 -16.02 -11.89 -33.24
N VAL A 245 -17.31 -12.17 -33.04
CA VAL A 245 -18.28 -12.30 -34.16
C VAL A 245 -18.35 -11.04 -35.00
N VAL A 246 -18.45 -9.88 -34.37
CA VAL A 246 -18.45 -8.58 -35.06
C VAL A 246 -17.16 -8.39 -35.86
N ALA A 247 -16.00 -8.77 -35.32
CA ALA A 247 -14.72 -8.63 -36.01
C ALA A 247 -14.63 -9.52 -37.27
N PHE A 248 -15.13 -10.76 -37.22
CA PHE A 248 -15.17 -11.66 -38.38
C PHE A 248 -16.16 -11.18 -39.44
N PHE A 249 -17.35 -10.73 -39.05
CA PHE A 249 -18.32 -10.16 -40.00
C PHE A 249 -17.79 -8.87 -40.66
N ALA A 250 -17.15 -7.98 -39.89
CA ALA A 250 -16.53 -6.78 -40.43
C ALA A 250 -15.36 -7.12 -41.37
N GLN A 251 -14.56 -8.15 -41.05
CA GLN A 251 -13.49 -8.64 -41.92
C GLN A 251 -14.04 -9.20 -43.23
N PHE A 252 -15.03 -10.11 -43.16
CA PHE A 252 -15.66 -10.69 -44.34
C PHE A 252 -16.29 -9.62 -45.23
N SER A 253 -17.08 -8.70 -44.64
CA SER A 253 -17.75 -7.64 -45.39
C SER A 253 -16.74 -6.73 -46.10
N PHE A 254 -15.64 -6.38 -45.44
CA PHE A 254 -14.56 -5.62 -46.05
C PHE A 254 -13.89 -6.37 -47.20
N MET A 255 -13.57 -7.64 -46.98
CA MET A 255 -12.86 -8.46 -47.97
C MET A 255 -13.71 -8.72 -49.22
N ALA A 256 -15.01 -8.97 -49.06
CA ALA A 256 -15.95 -9.18 -50.15
C ALA A 256 -16.12 -7.94 -51.05
N VAL A 257 -16.18 -6.73 -50.46
CA VAL A 257 -16.30 -5.49 -51.26
C VAL A 257 -14.94 -5.06 -51.83
N ALA A 258 -13.82 -5.39 -51.16
CA ALA A 258 -12.48 -5.11 -51.67
C ALA A 258 -12.15 -5.93 -52.92
N GLU A 259 -12.49 -7.22 -52.94
CA GLU A 259 -12.37 -8.08 -54.14
C GLU A 259 -13.21 -7.53 -55.30
N GLU A 260 -14.45 -7.15 -55.03
CA GLU A 260 -15.34 -6.62 -56.08
C GLU A 260 -14.84 -5.29 -56.66
N ARG A 261 -14.12 -4.48 -55.86
CA ARG A 261 -13.49 -3.24 -56.34
C ARG A 261 -12.16 -3.48 -57.05
N TYR A 262 -11.37 -4.46 -56.59
CA TYR A 262 -10.03 -4.80 -57.06
C TYR A 262 -9.94 -6.31 -57.35
N PRO A 263 -10.40 -6.75 -58.54
CA PRO A 263 -10.43 -8.18 -58.89
C PRO A 263 -9.03 -8.78 -59.11
N ASP A 264 -8.05 -7.94 -59.48
CA ASP A 264 -6.66 -8.36 -59.67
C ASP A 264 -5.92 -8.49 -58.33
N ALA A 265 -5.27 -9.63 -58.12
CA ALA A 265 -4.53 -9.94 -56.89
C ALA A 265 -3.50 -8.87 -56.50
N TYR A 266 -2.85 -8.24 -57.48
CA TYR A 266 -1.79 -7.27 -57.28
C TYR A 266 -2.33 -5.90 -56.93
N GLU A 267 -3.37 -5.45 -57.62
CA GLU A 267 -4.09 -4.22 -57.28
C GLU A 267 -4.72 -4.32 -55.88
N LEU A 268 -5.30 -5.47 -55.55
CA LEU A 268 -5.84 -5.74 -54.22
C LEU A 268 -4.75 -5.71 -53.16
N ALA A 269 -3.60 -6.34 -53.39
CA ALA A 269 -2.46 -6.32 -52.46
C ALA A 269 -1.92 -4.90 -52.23
N ASN A 270 -1.86 -4.07 -53.29
CA ASN A 270 -1.47 -2.67 -53.18
C ASN A 270 -2.46 -1.87 -52.33
N PHE A 271 -3.76 -2.04 -52.57
CA PHE A 271 -4.80 -1.43 -51.74
C PHE A 271 -4.70 -1.89 -50.28
N LEU A 272 -4.61 -3.20 -50.04
CA LEU A 272 -4.46 -3.76 -48.69
C LEU A 272 -3.19 -3.26 -48.00
N GLY A 273 -2.08 -3.07 -48.71
CA GLY A 273 -0.84 -2.48 -48.19
C GLY A 273 -1.03 -1.05 -47.68
N VAL A 274 -1.65 -0.19 -48.48
CA VAL A 274 -1.95 1.20 -48.08
C VAL A 274 -3.00 1.24 -46.96
N PHE A 275 -4.07 0.46 -47.09
CA PHE A 275 -5.14 0.41 -46.10
C PHE A 275 -4.66 -0.09 -44.74
N THR A 276 -3.88 -1.18 -44.72
CA THR A 276 -3.29 -1.73 -43.48
C THR A 276 -2.32 -0.73 -42.85
N THR A 277 -1.57 0.02 -43.65
CA THR A 277 -0.70 1.10 -43.15
C THR A 277 -1.51 2.19 -42.46
N ALA A 278 -2.56 2.70 -43.13
CA ALA A 278 -3.43 3.73 -42.55
C ALA A 278 -4.12 3.23 -41.26
N LEU A 279 -4.61 1.99 -41.28
CA LEU A 279 -5.20 1.33 -40.12
C LEU A 279 -4.23 1.30 -38.94
N MET A 280 -2.99 0.85 -39.15
CA MET A 280 -2.00 0.75 -38.08
C MET A 280 -1.55 2.11 -37.54
N ILE A 281 -1.49 3.15 -38.38
CA ILE A 281 -1.24 4.53 -37.93
C ILE A 281 -2.39 5.01 -37.02
N VAL A 282 -3.64 4.78 -37.41
CA VAL A 282 -4.80 5.15 -36.60
C VAL A 282 -4.82 4.36 -35.29
N THR A 283 -4.54 3.05 -35.32
CA THR A 283 -4.38 2.22 -34.12
C THR A 283 -3.33 2.81 -33.17
N PHE A 284 -2.16 3.19 -33.68
CA PHE A 284 -1.10 3.80 -32.88
C PHE A 284 -1.54 5.11 -32.22
N ILE A 285 -2.21 5.99 -32.96
CA ILE A 285 -2.71 7.27 -32.45
C ILE A 285 -3.75 7.05 -31.36
N VAL A 286 -4.75 6.19 -31.62
CA VAL A 286 -5.81 5.86 -30.66
C VAL A 286 -5.22 5.29 -29.38
N LYS A 287 -4.33 4.30 -29.51
CA LYS A 287 -3.71 3.61 -28.39
C LYS A 287 -2.80 4.51 -27.55
N THR A 288 -2.06 5.42 -28.19
CA THR A 288 -1.07 6.28 -27.52
C THR A 288 -1.70 7.52 -26.89
N PHE A 289 -2.64 8.17 -27.59
CA PHE A 289 -3.16 9.49 -27.18
C PHE A 289 -4.62 9.49 -26.75
N VAL A 290 -5.48 8.66 -27.37
CA VAL A 290 -6.93 8.72 -27.14
C VAL A 290 -7.33 7.89 -25.93
N TYR A 291 -6.79 6.68 -25.77
CA TYR A 291 -7.18 5.75 -24.71
C TYR A 291 -7.04 6.35 -23.30
N ASN A 292 -5.86 6.89 -22.97
CA ASN A 292 -5.60 7.45 -21.64
C ASN A 292 -6.52 8.64 -21.33
N ARG A 293 -6.77 9.53 -22.30
CA ARG A 293 -7.71 10.64 -22.10
C ARG A 293 -9.15 10.17 -21.94
N LEU A 294 -9.56 9.15 -22.70
CA LEU A 294 -10.91 8.60 -22.65
C LEU A 294 -11.19 7.96 -21.28
N ILE A 295 -10.25 7.16 -20.76
CA ILE A 295 -10.44 6.51 -19.46
C ILE A 295 -10.43 7.52 -18.31
N ASP A 296 -9.51 8.51 -18.34
CA ASP A 296 -9.39 9.52 -17.29
C ASP A 296 -10.59 10.49 -17.25
N SER A 297 -11.17 10.82 -18.41
CA SER A 297 -12.23 11.85 -18.49
C SER A 297 -13.65 11.27 -18.46
N PHE A 298 -13.85 10.07 -19.02
CA PHE A 298 -15.19 9.49 -19.23
C PHE A 298 -15.38 8.12 -18.58
N GLY A 299 -14.34 7.55 -17.97
CA GLY A 299 -14.39 6.30 -17.22
C GLY A 299 -14.59 5.04 -18.05
N LEU A 300 -14.51 3.89 -17.37
CA LEU A 300 -14.55 2.55 -17.98
C LEU A 300 -15.85 2.23 -18.75
N ARG A 301 -17.00 2.76 -18.28
CA ARG A 301 -18.30 2.54 -18.93
C ARG A 301 -18.28 3.01 -20.38
N THR A 302 -17.78 4.23 -20.59
CA THR A 302 -17.79 4.87 -21.90
C THR A 302 -16.84 4.12 -22.85
N SER A 303 -15.66 3.74 -22.36
CA SER A 303 -14.68 2.97 -23.14
C SER A 303 -15.20 1.61 -23.63
N LEU A 304 -16.03 0.91 -22.85
CA LEU A 304 -16.62 -0.37 -23.26
C LEU A 304 -17.79 -0.23 -24.26
N ILE A 305 -18.53 0.87 -24.23
CA ILE A 305 -19.72 1.08 -25.08
C ILE A 305 -19.36 1.77 -26.41
N LEU A 306 -18.26 2.53 -26.43
CA LEU A 306 -17.87 3.39 -27.55
C LEU A 306 -17.76 2.63 -28.88
N LEU A 307 -16.98 1.55 -28.92
CA LEU A 307 -16.77 0.79 -30.15
C LEU A 307 -18.05 0.11 -30.67
N PRO A 308 -18.84 -0.62 -29.86
CA PRO A 308 -20.14 -1.14 -30.30
C PRO A 308 -21.06 -0.06 -30.88
N LEU A 309 -21.09 1.13 -30.29
CA LEU A 309 -21.94 2.23 -30.74
C LEU A 309 -21.48 2.83 -32.07
N ILE A 310 -20.16 3.05 -32.23
CA ILE A 310 -19.58 3.56 -33.48
C ILE A 310 -19.82 2.56 -34.62
N MET A 311 -19.62 1.26 -34.36
CA MET A 311 -19.89 0.22 -35.34
C MET A 311 -21.37 0.16 -35.71
N LEU A 312 -22.28 0.25 -34.73
CA LEU A 312 -23.72 0.28 -34.98
C LEU A 312 -24.09 1.46 -35.90
N LEU A 313 -23.55 2.65 -35.64
CA LEU A 313 -23.80 3.84 -36.46
C LEU A 313 -23.31 3.66 -37.90
N LEU A 314 -22.11 3.09 -38.10
CA LEU A 314 -21.56 2.85 -39.43
C LEU A 314 -22.32 1.74 -40.18
N THR A 315 -22.73 0.68 -39.49
CA THR A 315 -23.53 -0.39 -40.09
C THR A 315 -24.94 0.10 -40.45
N ILE A 316 -25.55 1.00 -39.68
CA ILE A 316 -26.80 1.67 -40.09
C ILE A 316 -26.60 2.42 -41.41
N GLY A 317 -25.49 3.16 -41.54
CA GLY A 317 -25.13 3.84 -42.80
C GLY A 317 -24.99 2.85 -43.97
N ALA A 318 -24.28 1.74 -43.76
CA ALA A 318 -24.13 0.69 -44.77
C ALA A 318 -25.45 0.03 -45.16
N VAL A 319 -26.31 -0.26 -44.19
CA VAL A 319 -27.65 -0.85 -44.36
C VAL A 319 -28.57 0.09 -45.14
N LEU A 320 -28.58 1.39 -44.83
CA LEU A 320 -29.39 2.36 -45.56
C LEU A 320 -28.95 2.45 -47.03
N ILE A 321 -27.66 2.57 -47.30
CA ILE A 321 -27.14 2.62 -48.68
C ILE A 321 -27.44 1.32 -49.42
N GLY A 322 -27.27 0.17 -48.76
CA GLY A 322 -27.58 -1.15 -49.33
C GLY A 322 -29.06 -1.40 -49.58
N ALA A 323 -29.97 -0.85 -48.76
CA ALA A 323 -31.41 -1.01 -48.92
C ALA A 323 -32.00 -0.16 -50.07
N PHE A 324 -31.38 0.98 -50.38
CA PHE A 324 -31.75 1.82 -51.54
C PHE A 324 -30.99 1.44 -52.82
N SER A 325 -30.37 0.25 -52.83
CA SER A 325 -29.52 -0.27 -53.90
C SER A 325 -30.22 -0.37 -55.26
N GLU A 326 -31.48 -0.80 -55.30
CA GLU A 326 -32.26 -0.90 -56.55
C GLU A 326 -32.50 0.47 -57.22
N LEU A 327 -32.40 1.58 -56.48
CA LEU A 327 -32.51 2.95 -57.03
C LEU A 327 -31.14 3.61 -57.35
N THR A 328 -30.01 3.08 -56.87
CA THR A 328 -28.71 3.79 -56.86
C THR A 328 -27.50 2.99 -57.35
N ILE A 329 -27.57 1.65 -57.47
CA ILE A 329 -26.44 0.81 -57.95
C ILE A 329 -26.33 0.78 -59.48
N ILE A 330 -27.33 1.31 -60.19
CA ILE A 330 -27.26 1.51 -61.66
C ILE A 330 -26.18 2.55 -62.03
N GLU A 331 -25.72 3.37 -61.07
CA GLU A 331 -24.59 4.28 -61.24
C GLU A 331 -23.43 3.93 -60.29
N GLY A 332 -22.21 3.83 -60.81
CA GLY A 332 -21.00 3.43 -60.05
C GLY A 332 -20.65 4.29 -58.81
N GLN A 333 -21.37 5.37 -58.52
CA GLN A 333 -21.21 6.17 -57.30
C GLN A 333 -21.79 5.50 -56.04
N GLY A 334 -22.85 4.69 -56.17
CA GLY A 334 -23.48 4.00 -55.04
C GLY A 334 -22.54 2.95 -54.40
N PHE A 335 -21.89 2.14 -55.24
CA PHE A 335 -20.92 1.14 -54.80
C PHE A 335 -19.69 1.76 -54.14
N LEU A 336 -19.15 2.86 -54.69
CA LEU A 336 -18.00 3.56 -54.08
C LEU A 336 -18.32 4.08 -52.68
N THR A 337 -19.52 4.62 -52.46
CA THR A 337 -19.94 5.10 -51.15
C THR A 337 -20.11 3.95 -50.16
N PHE A 338 -20.70 2.83 -50.61
CA PHE A 338 -20.81 1.62 -49.82
C PHE A 338 -19.43 1.05 -49.42
N PHE A 339 -18.52 0.94 -50.38
CA PHE A 339 -17.13 0.51 -50.17
C PHE A 339 -16.39 1.40 -49.16
N LEU A 340 -16.54 2.73 -49.24
CA LEU A 340 -15.91 3.66 -48.30
C LEU A 340 -16.45 3.49 -46.87
N ILE A 341 -17.76 3.31 -46.69
CA ILE A 341 -18.35 3.08 -45.36
C ILE A 341 -17.89 1.76 -44.77
N ILE A 342 -17.88 0.68 -45.56
CA ILE A 342 -17.39 -0.64 -45.09
C ILE A 342 -15.90 -0.58 -44.76
N SER A 343 -15.09 0.10 -45.58
CA SER A 343 -13.67 0.31 -45.31
C SER A 343 -13.43 1.13 -44.05
N LEU A 344 -14.20 2.21 -43.84
CA LEU A 344 -14.14 3.02 -42.61
C LEU A 344 -14.59 2.20 -41.39
N SER A 345 -15.63 1.38 -41.54
CA SER A 345 -16.11 0.45 -40.51
C SER A 345 -15.03 -0.54 -40.12
N LYS A 346 -14.34 -1.18 -41.08
CA LYS A 346 -13.23 -2.08 -40.80
C LYS A 346 -12.06 -1.37 -40.10
N LEU A 347 -11.71 -0.17 -40.56
CA LEU A 347 -10.62 0.61 -40.00
C LEU A 347 -10.90 0.97 -38.53
N LEU A 348 -12.09 1.49 -38.23
CA LEU A 348 -12.47 1.84 -36.85
C LEU A 348 -12.72 0.60 -35.99
N ALA A 349 -13.28 -0.48 -36.54
CA ALA A 349 -13.45 -1.75 -35.84
C ALA A 349 -12.12 -2.26 -35.28
N GLN A 350 -11.10 -2.34 -36.12
CA GLN A 350 -9.79 -2.87 -35.71
C GLN A 350 -9.05 -1.90 -34.80
N SER A 351 -8.97 -0.62 -35.18
CA SER A 351 -8.18 0.38 -34.44
C SER A 351 -8.73 0.67 -33.05
N LEU A 352 -10.06 0.79 -32.89
CA LEU A 352 -10.66 0.99 -31.58
C LEU A 352 -10.70 -0.31 -30.76
N LYS A 353 -10.74 -1.49 -31.39
CA LYS A 353 -10.67 -2.76 -30.67
C LYS A 353 -9.31 -2.94 -30.01
N GLU A 354 -8.24 -2.72 -30.77
CA GLU A 354 -6.86 -2.82 -30.28
C GLU A 354 -6.45 -1.64 -29.39
N GLY A 355 -6.98 -0.44 -29.68
CA GLY A 355 -6.61 0.79 -29.00
C GLY A 355 -7.42 1.10 -27.74
N ILE A 356 -8.68 0.65 -27.64
CA ILE A 356 -9.60 1.03 -26.56
C ILE A 356 -10.24 -0.20 -25.90
N GLU A 357 -10.93 -1.05 -26.66
CA GLU A 357 -11.72 -2.16 -26.09
C GLU A 357 -10.84 -3.15 -25.33
N MET A 358 -9.79 -3.68 -25.97
CA MET A 358 -8.95 -4.73 -25.37
C MET A 358 -8.22 -4.22 -24.11
N PRO A 359 -7.63 -3.01 -24.09
CA PRO A 359 -7.12 -2.41 -22.85
C PRO A 359 -8.20 -2.23 -21.76
N SER A 360 -9.37 -1.70 -22.12
CA SER A 360 -10.48 -1.48 -21.17
C SER A 360 -10.98 -2.80 -20.57
N PHE A 361 -11.12 -3.82 -21.41
CA PHE A 361 -11.59 -5.13 -21.00
C PHE A 361 -10.59 -5.82 -20.05
N LYS A 362 -9.29 -5.64 -20.26
CA LYS A 362 -8.27 -6.19 -19.35
C LYS A 362 -8.38 -5.64 -17.92
N LEU A 363 -8.85 -4.40 -17.75
CA LEU A 363 -9.07 -3.82 -16.41
C LEU A 363 -10.15 -4.59 -15.61
N LEU A 364 -11.14 -5.15 -16.29
CA LEU A 364 -12.23 -5.90 -15.67
C LEU A 364 -11.76 -7.16 -14.93
N TYR A 365 -10.66 -7.78 -15.38
CA TYR A 365 -10.07 -8.94 -14.71
C TYR A 365 -9.65 -8.65 -13.26
N HIS A 366 -9.38 -7.39 -12.90
CA HIS A 366 -8.99 -7.04 -11.53
C HIS A 366 -10.11 -7.26 -10.51
N SER A 367 -11.36 -7.04 -10.91
CA SER A 367 -12.51 -7.25 -10.03
C SER A 367 -12.89 -8.73 -9.85
N VAL A 368 -12.24 -9.63 -10.59
CA VAL A 368 -12.34 -11.09 -10.42
C VAL A 368 -11.48 -11.51 -9.23
N LYS A 369 -12.03 -12.37 -8.37
CA LYS A 369 -11.35 -12.89 -7.18
C LYS A 369 -9.95 -13.45 -7.54
N SER A 370 -8.94 -13.09 -6.74
CA SER A 370 -7.52 -13.38 -7.03
C SER A 370 -7.26 -14.85 -7.35
N HIS A 371 -7.86 -15.78 -6.60
CA HIS A 371 -7.66 -17.23 -6.76
C HIS A 371 -8.18 -17.81 -8.09
N ILE A 372 -9.00 -17.09 -8.87
CA ILE A 372 -9.56 -17.56 -10.15
C ILE A 372 -9.25 -16.61 -11.32
N ARG A 373 -8.57 -15.49 -11.07
CA ARG A 373 -8.32 -14.44 -12.08
C ARG A 373 -7.55 -14.96 -13.29
N HIS A 374 -6.44 -15.67 -13.06
CA HIS A 374 -5.60 -16.19 -14.13
C HIS A 374 -6.32 -17.25 -14.99
N ASP A 375 -7.11 -18.11 -14.35
CA ASP A 375 -7.94 -19.11 -15.03
C ASP A 375 -9.02 -18.48 -15.90
N VAL A 376 -9.71 -17.45 -15.38
CA VAL A 376 -10.72 -16.68 -16.11
C VAL A 376 -10.09 -15.99 -17.32
N GLN A 377 -8.93 -15.35 -17.14
CA GLN A 377 -8.20 -14.69 -18.21
C GLN A 377 -7.78 -15.66 -19.31
N ALA A 378 -7.13 -16.77 -18.96
CA ALA A 378 -6.66 -17.76 -19.94
C ALA A 378 -7.80 -18.35 -20.79
N LYS A 379 -8.98 -18.54 -20.19
CA LYS A 379 -10.13 -19.11 -20.89
C LYS A 379 -10.86 -18.09 -21.75
N ILE A 380 -10.99 -16.85 -21.30
CA ILE A 380 -11.64 -15.79 -22.09
C ILE A 380 -10.73 -15.38 -23.25
N ASP A 381 -9.46 -15.07 -22.98
CA ASP A 381 -8.51 -14.63 -24.01
C ASP A 381 -8.17 -15.77 -25.00
N GLY A 382 -8.27 -17.04 -24.59
CA GLY A 382 -8.03 -18.21 -25.43
C GLY A 382 -9.31 -18.89 -25.89
N THR A 383 -9.83 -19.83 -25.10
CA THR A 383 -10.89 -20.76 -25.53
C THR A 383 -12.18 -20.08 -25.99
N VAL A 384 -12.63 -19.02 -25.31
CA VAL A 384 -13.85 -18.28 -25.70
C VAL A 384 -13.64 -17.62 -27.06
N ASN A 385 -12.50 -16.95 -27.28
CA ASN A 385 -12.18 -16.36 -28.57
C ASN A 385 -12.24 -17.39 -29.71
N GLU A 386 -11.64 -18.58 -29.53
CA GLU A 386 -11.63 -19.64 -30.55
C GLU A 386 -13.02 -20.22 -30.82
N ILE A 387 -13.82 -20.47 -29.77
CA ILE A 387 -15.20 -20.98 -29.94
C ILE A 387 -16.03 -19.97 -30.73
N PHE A 388 -15.93 -18.68 -30.41
CA PHE A 388 -16.69 -17.65 -31.12
C PHE A 388 -16.15 -17.39 -32.53
N ALA A 389 -14.85 -17.58 -32.79
CA ALA A 389 -14.30 -17.56 -34.14
C ALA A 389 -14.90 -18.69 -35.00
N LEU A 390 -14.97 -19.91 -34.48
CA LEU A 390 -15.63 -21.05 -35.14
C LEU A 390 -17.12 -20.77 -35.39
N ILE A 391 -17.85 -20.24 -34.39
CA ILE A 391 -19.26 -19.84 -34.54
C ILE A 391 -19.40 -18.78 -35.62
N SER A 392 -18.48 -17.82 -35.69
CA SER A 392 -18.51 -16.75 -36.71
C SER A 392 -18.34 -17.32 -38.11
N GLY A 393 -17.35 -18.18 -38.33
CA GLY A 393 -17.16 -18.87 -39.62
C GLY A 393 -18.38 -19.71 -39.98
N GLY A 394 -18.95 -20.45 -39.02
CA GLY A 394 -20.15 -21.26 -39.24
C GLY A 394 -21.40 -20.42 -39.59
N LEU A 395 -21.59 -19.27 -38.93
CA LEU A 395 -22.67 -18.34 -39.24
C LEU A 395 -22.50 -17.73 -40.64
N LEU A 396 -21.28 -17.32 -41.00
CA LEU A 396 -20.97 -16.80 -42.34
C LEU A 396 -21.20 -17.88 -43.41
N ALA A 397 -20.76 -19.11 -43.18
CA ALA A 397 -20.96 -20.22 -44.11
C ALA A 397 -22.44 -20.58 -44.27
N LEU A 398 -23.20 -20.58 -43.17
CA LEU A 398 -24.64 -20.83 -43.21
C LEU A 398 -25.38 -19.76 -44.02
N LEU A 399 -25.00 -18.49 -43.88
CA LEU A 399 -25.57 -17.40 -44.70
C LEU A 399 -25.21 -17.58 -46.18
N GLY A 400 -23.95 -17.96 -46.47
CA GLY A 400 -23.47 -18.20 -47.84
C GLY A 400 -24.09 -19.41 -48.54
N MET A 401 -24.70 -20.37 -47.82
CA MET A 401 -25.41 -21.50 -48.44
C MET A 401 -26.70 -21.09 -49.18
N PHE A 402 -27.24 -19.91 -48.88
CA PHE A 402 -28.49 -19.45 -49.46
C PHE A 402 -28.23 -18.53 -50.66
N SER A 403 -28.62 -18.97 -51.86
CA SER A 403 -28.39 -18.22 -53.10
C SER A 403 -29.11 -16.85 -53.20
N PHE A 404 -30.04 -16.55 -52.29
CA PHE A 404 -30.72 -15.25 -52.22
C PHE A 404 -30.01 -14.23 -51.31
N VAL A 405 -28.92 -14.63 -50.62
CA VAL A 405 -28.19 -13.79 -49.68
C VAL A 405 -27.06 -13.05 -50.42
N GLY A 406 -27.30 -11.78 -50.75
CA GLY A 406 -26.28 -10.87 -51.28
C GLY A 406 -25.39 -10.25 -50.19
N ILE A 407 -24.37 -9.48 -50.58
CA ILE A 407 -23.40 -8.86 -49.66
C ILE A 407 -24.09 -7.90 -48.66
N GLU A 408 -25.12 -7.19 -49.11
CA GLU A 408 -25.93 -6.27 -48.30
C GLU A 408 -26.65 -6.99 -47.15
N HIS A 409 -27.01 -8.27 -47.32
CA HIS A 409 -27.72 -9.05 -46.30
C HIS A 409 -26.82 -9.36 -45.08
N TYR A 410 -25.51 -9.49 -45.28
CA TYR A 410 -24.55 -9.64 -44.17
C TYR A 410 -24.53 -8.41 -43.26
N SER A 411 -24.79 -7.22 -43.80
CA SER A 411 -24.89 -5.98 -43.02
C SER A 411 -26.14 -5.94 -42.13
N TYR A 412 -27.25 -6.54 -42.56
CA TYR A 412 -28.46 -6.67 -41.72
C TYR A 412 -28.23 -7.60 -40.53
N VAL A 413 -27.54 -8.72 -40.75
CA VAL A 413 -27.18 -9.64 -39.66
C VAL A 413 -26.18 -8.99 -38.71
N LEU A 414 -25.17 -8.28 -39.24
CA LEU A 414 -24.22 -7.52 -38.44
C LEU A 414 -24.92 -6.46 -37.57
N PHE A 415 -25.93 -5.75 -38.10
CA PHE A 415 -26.73 -4.80 -37.33
C PHE A 415 -27.39 -5.46 -36.11
N ALA A 416 -28.01 -6.62 -36.27
CA ALA A 416 -28.62 -7.35 -35.15
C ALA A 416 -27.59 -7.78 -34.10
N ILE A 417 -26.41 -8.24 -34.54
CA ILE A 417 -25.31 -8.63 -33.65
C ILE A 417 -24.77 -7.41 -32.87
N LEU A 418 -24.68 -6.24 -33.50
CA LEU A 418 -24.22 -5.00 -32.88
C LEU A 418 -25.18 -4.47 -31.81
N VAL A 419 -26.50 -4.56 -32.03
CA VAL A 419 -27.50 -4.23 -30.99
C VAL A 419 -27.32 -5.12 -29.76
N LEU A 420 -27.13 -6.42 -29.99
CA LEU A 420 -26.85 -7.39 -28.94
C LEU A 420 -25.50 -7.10 -28.24
N TRP A 421 -24.52 -6.59 -28.97
CA TRP A 421 -23.22 -6.19 -28.41
C TRP A 421 -23.31 -4.96 -27.50
N VAL A 422 -24.06 -3.94 -27.90
CA VAL A 422 -24.32 -2.75 -27.06
C VAL A 422 -25.00 -3.18 -25.75
N PHE A 423 -25.98 -4.08 -25.83
CA PHE A 423 -26.63 -4.64 -24.64
C PHE A 423 -25.64 -5.41 -23.75
N ALA A 424 -24.76 -6.22 -24.36
CA ALA A 424 -23.73 -6.95 -23.63
C ALA A 424 -22.76 -6.00 -22.90
N ALA A 425 -22.35 -4.90 -23.53
CA ALA A 425 -21.48 -3.89 -22.93
C ALA A 425 -22.12 -3.23 -21.69
N ILE A 426 -23.39 -2.81 -21.80
CA ILE A 426 -24.15 -2.21 -20.69
C ILE A 426 -24.31 -3.21 -19.54
N ARG A 427 -24.65 -4.46 -19.86
CA ARG A 427 -24.82 -5.53 -18.86
C ARG A 427 -23.51 -5.86 -18.16
N LEU A 428 -22.40 -5.92 -18.90
CA LEU A 428 -21.06 -6.16 -18.36
C LEU A 428 -20.68 -5.10 -17.32
N TYR A 429 -20.89 -3.82 -17.64
CA TYR A 429 -20.59 -2.74 -16.70
C TYR A 429 -21.45 -2.80 -15.43
N LYS A 430 -22.74 -3.17 -15.56
CA LYS A 430 -23.63 -3.36 -14.41
C LYS A 430 -23.15 -4.49 -13.48
N GLU A 431 -22.79 -5.64 -14.04
CA GLU A 431 -22.28 -6.77 -13.26
C GLU A 431 -20.90 -6.50 -12.66
N TYR A 432 -20.05 -5.72 -13.33
CA TYR A 432 -18.78 -5.23 -12.78
C TYR A 432 -19.02 -4.40 -11.50
N LYS A 433 -19.93 -3.43 -11.53
CA LYS A 433 -20.28 -2.63 -10.34
C LYS A 433 -20.82 -3.49 -9.19
N ASN A 434 -21.62 -4.51 -9.51
CA ASN A 434 -22.12 -5.47 -8.51
C ASN A 434 -21.00 -6.33 -7.92
N SER A 435 -20.06 -6.79 -8.75
CA SER A 435 -18.89 -7.56 -8.31
C SER A 435 -18.03 -6.74 -7.35
N LEU A 436 -17.76 -5.48 -7.70
CA LEU A 436 -17.01 -4.53 -6.88
C LEU A 436 -17.67 -4.32 -5.51
N LYS A 437 -18.99 -4.11 -5.49
CA LYS A 437 -19.78 -4.02 -4.25
C LYS A 437 -19.72 -5.31 -3.42
N SER A 438 -19.78 -6.48 -4.07
CA SER A 438 -19.71 -7.77 -3.36
C SER A 438 -18.33 -8.06 -2.77
N SER A 439 -17.24 -7.64 -3.44
CA SER A 439 -15.88 -7.74 -2.92
C SER A 439 -15.70 -6.88 -1.68
N LEU A 440 -16.26 -5.66 -1.71
CA LEU A 440 -16.33 -4.76 -0.56
C LEU A 440 -17.11 -5.40 0.59
N ASP A 441 -18.29 -5.98 0.31
CA ASP A 441 -19.12 -6.65 1.32
C ASP A 441 -18.46 -7.91 1.92
N SER A 442 -17.67 -8.66 1.14
CA SER A 442 -16.90 -9.79 1.68
C SER A 442 -15.71 -9.34 2.55
N ALA A 443 -15.01 -8.28 2.14
CA ALA A 443 -13.92 -7.70 2.93
C ALA A 443 -14.41 -7.13 4.28
N ARG A 444 -15.69 -6.71 4.35
CA ARG A 444 -16.33 -6.28 5.60
C ARG A 444 -16.46 -7.39 6.66
N VAL A 445 -16.40 -8.66 6.27
CA VAL A 445 -16.59 -9.81 7.17
C VAL A 445 -15.26 -10.27 7.77
N ASP A 446 -14.16 -10.22 7.01
CA ASP A 446 -12.87 -10.77 7.45
C ASP A 446 -12.10 -9.88 8.45
N LYS A 447 -12.34 -8.56 8.46
CA LYS A 447 -11.65 -7.61 9.37
C LYS A 447 -12.27 -7.43 10.75
N ALA A 448 -13.33 -8.16 11.11
CA ALA A 448 -13.88 -8.13 12.47
C ALA A 448 -12.91 -8.69 13.55
N ASN A 449 -11.73 -9.18 13.15
CA ASN A 449 -10.72 -9.77 14.04
C ASN A 449 -9.43 -8.96 14.17
N LEU A 450 -9.35 -7.72 13.66
CA LEU A 450 -8.20 -6.85 13.93
C LEU A 450 -8.43 -6.05 15.22
N VAL A 451 -8.33 -6.75 16.34
CA VAL A 451 -8.18 -6.12 17.65
C VAL A 451 -6.73 -5.62 17.73
N GLY A 452 -6.56 -4.33 18.04
CA GLY A 452 -5.25 -3.73 18.29
C GLY A 452 -4.49 -4.47 19.39
N PHE A 453 -3.17 -4.27 19.45
CA PHE A 453 -2.30 -4.87 20.45
C PHE A 453 -2.83 -4.62 21.86
N ASP A 454 -3.32 -5.68 22.50
CA ASP A 454 -3.78 -5.63 23.88
C ASP A 454 -2.60 -5.99 24.79
N LEU A 455 -2.11 -4.99 25.52
CA LEU A 455 -1.04 -5.11 26.53
C LEU A 455 -1.29 -6.29 27.49
N THR A 456 -2.57 -6.54 27.81
CA THR A 456 -2.96 -7.63 28.69
C THR A 456 -2.69 -9.00 28.05
N THR A 457 -2.83 -9.15 26.74
CA THR A 457 -2.61 -10.43 26.05
C THR A 457 -1.14 -10.83 26.08
N SER A 458 -0.23 -9.88 25.86
CA SER A 458 1.23 -10.11 25.91
C SER A 458 1.74 -10.34 27.33
N LEU A 459 1.24 -9.58 28.33
CA LEU A 459 1.55 -9.82 29.74
C LEU A 459 1.01 -11.18 30.21
N ASN A 460 -0.21 -11.55 29.80
CA ASN A 460 -0.82 -12.83 30.12
C ASN A 460 -0.07 -14.02 29.53
N ALA A 461 0.52 -13.87 28.34
CA ALA A 461 1.39 -14.90 27.76
C ALA A 461 2.63 -15.17 28.63
N GLY A 462 3.28 -14.11 29.16
CA GLY A 462 4.40 -14.23 30.09
C GLY A 462 4.03 -14.88 31.44
N LEU A 463 2.81 -14.64 31.92
CA LEU A 463 2.28 -15.22 33.16
C LEU A 463 1.95 -16.73 33.03
N GLN A 464 1.69 -17.23 31.81
CA GLN A 464 1.26 -18.61 31.57
C GLN A 464 2.37 -19.57 31.10
N GLY A 465 3.45 -19.08 30.46
CA GLY A 465 4.41 -19.93 29.74
C GLY A 465 5.88 -19.93 30.22
N GLY A 466 6.23 -19.14 31.24
CA GLY A 466 7.62 -18.92 31.66
C GLY A 466 8.15 -19.87 32.76
N THR A 467 9.47 -19.81 33.02
CA THR A 467 10.10 -20.34 34.24
C THR A 467 9.62 -19.58 35.49
N ASP A 468 9.73 -20.17 36.69
CA ASP A 468 9.26 -19.56 37.94
C ASP A 468 9.70 -18.09 38.12
N ASP A 469 10.97 -17.79 37.82
CA ASP A 469 11.52 -16.43 37.97
C ASP A 469 10.98 -15.48 36.89
N THR A 470 10.72 -15.97 35.67
CA THR A 470 10.09 -15.13 34.63
C THR A 470 8.63 -14.80 34.95
N VAL A 471 7.88 -15.73 35.57
CA VAL A 471 6.49 -15.47 35.99
C VAL A 471 6.46 -14.47 37.14
N ILE A 472 7.35 -14.63 38.14
CA ILE A 472 7.47 -13.68 39.27
C ILE A 472 7.91 -12.29 38.77
N ASN A 473 8.86 -12.22 37.86
CA ASN A 473 9.29 -10.95 37.25
C ASN A 473 8.16 -10.31 36.42
N SER A 474 7.37 -11.13 35.71
CA SER A 474 6.20 -10.67 34.94
C SER A 474 5.10 -10.14 35.86
N LEU A 475 4.89 -10.75 37.04
CA LEU A 475 4.03 -10.21 38.09
C LEU A 475 4.58 -8.87 38.62
N GLY A 476 5.88 -8.79 38.89
CA GLY A 476 6.53 -7.55 39.31
C GLY A 476 6.34 -6.39 38.31
N LEU A 477 6.43 -6.69 37.01
CA LEU A 477 6.14 -5.75 35.92
C LEU A 477 4.65 -5.40 35.86
N SER A 478 3.75 -6.39 35.91
CA SER A 478 2.30 -6.16 35.92
C SER A 478 1.86 -5.29 37.10
N ARG A 479 2.46 -5.48 38.28
CA ARG A 479 2.20 -4.66 39.48
C ARG A 479 2.50 -3.19 39.28
N ARG A 480 3.46 -2.85 38.40
CA ARG A 480 3.87 -1.46 38.10
C ARG A 480 3.16 -0.89 36.87
N LEU A 481 2.88 -1.73 35.87
CA LEU A 481 2.34 -1.31 34.57
C LEU A 481 0.82 -1.36 34.49
N ASP A 482 0.17 -2.30 35.18
CA ASP A 482 -1.28 -2.47 35.21
C ASP A 482 -1.79 -2.68 36.64
N VAL A 483 -1.59 -1.64 37.46
CA VAL A 483 -1.85 -1.66 38.92
C VAL A 483 -3.31 -2.03 39.26
N LEU A 484 -4.25 -1.70 38.38
CA LEU A 484 -5.69 -1.88 38.61
C LEU A 484 -6.22 -3.24 38.18
N ASN A 485 -5.62 -3.88 37.17
CA ASN A 485 -5.94 -5.27 36.82
C ASN A 485 -4.97 -6.27 37.43
N TYR A 486 -4.06 -5.85 38.31
CA TYR A 486 -3.11 -6.75 38.96
C TYR A 486 -3.78 -7.92 39.70
N SER A 487 -5.00 -7.73 40.21
CA SER A 487 -5.82 -8.81 40.79
C SER A 487 -6.11 -9.95 39.79
N GLU A 488 -6.28 -9.63 38.50
CA GLU A 488 -6.42 -10.61 37.42
C GLU A 488 -5.10 -11.31 37.12
N SER A 489 -3.99 -10.56 37.05
CA SER A 489 -2.66 -11.13 36.87
C SER A 489 -2.29 -12.12 37.98
N LEU A 490 -2.60 -11.79 39.24
CA LEU A 490 -2.46 -12.70 40.38
C LEU A 490 -3.33 -13.95 40.20
N ALA A 491 -4.58 -13.79 39.77
CA ALA A 491 -5.48 -14.92 39.53
C ALA A 491 -5.01 -15.84 38.39
N ILE A 492 -4.40 -15.28 37.33
CA ILE A 492 -3.82 -16.04 36.22
C ILE A 492 -2.56 -16.77 36.70
N ALA A 493 -1.64 -16.09 37.38
CA ALA A 493 -0.41 -16.69 37.89
C ALA A 493 -0.66 -17.79 38.95
N TYR A 494 -1.74 -17.68 39.73
CA TYR A 494 -2.15 -18.71 40.69
C TYR A 494 -2.43 -20.08 40.02
N GLN A 495 -2.78 -20.09 38.73
CA GLN A 495 -3.03 -21.32 37.97
C GLN A 495 -1.74 -22.07 37.60
N ASN A 496 -0.57 -21.47 37.85
CA ASN A 496 0.70 -22.09 37.55
C ASN A 496 0.94 -23.33 38.44
N LYS A 497 1.49 -24.40 37.85
CA LYS A 497 1.78 -25.66 38.55
C LYS A 497 2.86 -25.51 39.61
N SER A 498 3.79 -24.54 39.48
CA SER A 498 4.88 -24.34 40.44
C SER A 498 4.38 -23.91 41.82
N LYS A 499 4.91 -24.55 42.87
CA LYS A 499 4.64 -24.18 44.26
C LYS A 499 5.31 -22.86 44.66
N LYS A 500 6.45 -22.52 44.05
CA LYS A 500 7.18 -21.27 44.30
C LYS A 500 6.34 -20.07 43.85
N VAL A 501 5.75 -20.14 42.65
CA VAL A 501 4.87 -19.10 42.10
C VAL A 501 3.58 -18.99 42.91
N ARG A 502 2.94 -20.11 43.25
CA ARG A 502 1.70 -20.09 44.07
C ARG A 502 1.92 -19.46 45.44
N ASN A 503 2.98 -19.83 46.17
CA ASN A 503 3.29 -19.22 47.46
C ASN A 503 3.52 -17.70 47.35
N TYR A 504 4.23 -17.26 46.30
CA TYR A 504 4.44 -15.82 46.03
C TYR A 504 3.11 -15.09 45.81
N VAL A 505 2.21 -15.67 45.02
CA VAL A 505 0.86 -15.10 44.76
C VAL A 505 0.01 -15.07 46.03
N GLU A 506 0.01 -16.13 46.84
CA GLU A 506 -0.74 -16.18 48.12
C GLU A 506 -0.26 -15.11 49.10
N GLN A 507 1.06 -14.91 49.18
CA GLN A 507 1.66 -13.86 50.00
C GLN A 507 1.26 -12.47 49.51
N GLU A 508 1.32 -12.20 48.21
CA GLU A 508 0.88 -10.93 47.63
C GLU A 508 -0.62 -10.66 47.88
N ILE A 509 -1.48 -11.67 47.77
CA ILE A 509 -2.92 -11.55 48.06
C ILE A 509 -3.14 -11.18 49.54
N CYS A 510 -2.41 -11.81 50.45
CA CYS A 510 -2.48 -11.49 51.88
C CYS A 510 -2.01 -10.07 52.18
N ASP A 511 -0.84 -9.68 51.66
CA ASP A 511 -0.24 -8.38 51.91
C ASP A 511 -1.09 -7.23 51.35
N ARG A 512 -1.80 -7.47 50.24
CA ARG A 512 -2.67 -6.49 49.58
C ARG A 512 -4.15 -6.58 49.99
N LEU A 513 -4.50 -7.50 50.88
CA LEU A 513 -5.88 -7.82 51.27
C LEU A 513 -6.82 -7.89 50.05
N ASP A 514 -6.35 -8.56 48.98
CA ASP A 514 -6.98 -8.49 47.65
C ASP A 514 -8.15 -9.48 47.53
N VAL A 515 -9.32 -9.02 47.98
CA VAL A 515 -10.58 -9.79 47.92
C VAL A 515 -11.02 -10.04 46.47
N ALA A 516 -10.67 -9.15 45.53
CA ALA A 516 -11.03 -9.30 44.12
C ALA A 516 -10.28 -10.47 43.47
N ALA A 517 -8.97 -10.58 43.70
CA ALA A 517 -8.16 -11.71 43.24
C ALA A 517 -8.69 -13.04 43.80
N LEU A 518 -9.01 -13.09 45.10
CA LEU A 518 -9.60 -14.25 45.75
C LEU A 518 -10.91 -14.70 45.10
N LYS A 519 -11.79 -13.75 44.76
CA LYS A 519 -13.04 -14.03 44.07
C LYS A 519 -12.79 -14.63 42.68
N LEU A 520 -11.89 -14.03 41.90
CA LEU A 520 -11.53 -14.49 40.56
C LEU A 520 -10.95 -15.91 40.56
N ILE A 521 -10.06 -16.22 41.52
CA ILE A 521 -9.48 -17.55 41.69
C ILE A 521 -10.57 -18.57 42.06
N SER A 522 -11.47 -18.21 42.98
CA SER A 522 -12.56 -19.10 43.44
C SER A 522 -13.54 -19.48 42.32
N THR A 523 -13.80 -18.58 41.36
CA THR A 523 -14.64 -18.85 40.20
C THR A 523 -14.02 -19.83 39.20
N LYS A 524 -12.68 -19.93 39.14
CA LYS A 524 -11.98 -20.80 38.17
C LYS A 524 -11.52 -22.13 38.79
N ASN A 525 -11.26 -22.16 40.10
CA ASN A 525 -10.83 -23.36 40.83
C ASN A 525 -11.80 -23.61 42.00
N SER A 526 -12.80 -24.47 41.79
CA SER A 526 -13.74 -24.84 42.85
C SER A 526 -13.10 -25.78 43.88
N ASN A 527 -13.06 -25.35 45.14
CA ASN A 527 -12.84 -26.15 46.36
C ASN A 527 -11.46 -26.79 46.61
N SER A 528 -10.39 -25.99 46.77
CA SER A 528 -9.21 -26.42 47.55
C SER A 528 -9.30 -25.93 49.01
N LYS A 529 -8.90 -26.78 49.98
CA LYS A 529 -8.81 -26.40 51.41
C LYS A 529 -7.86 -25.21 51.64
N GLU A 530 -6.84 -25.09 50.78
CA GLU A 530 -5.84 -24.03 50.79
C GLU A 530 -6.47 -22.66 50.46
N LEU A 531 -7.36 -22.60 49.45
CA LEU A 531 -8.07 -21.37 49.09
C LEU A 531 -9.05 -20.89 50.16
N THR A 532 -9.68 -21.82 50.87
CA THR A 532 -10.62 -21.48 51.96
C THR A 532 -9.87 -20.89 53.15
N ALA A 533 -8.72 -21.48 53.52
CA ALA A 533 -7.84 -20.94 54.55
C ALA A 533 -7.31 -19.53 54.20
N LEU A 534 -6.92 -19.30 52.95
CA LEU A 534 -6.47 -18.00 52.47
C LEU A 534 -7.59 -16.94 52.53
N HIS A 535 -8.81 -17.32 52.14
CA HIS A 535 -10.00 -16.47 52.27
C HIS A 535 -10.26 -16.05 53.72
N ASP A 536 -10.23 -17.01 54.64
CA ASP A 536 -10.48 -16.76 56.06
C ASP A 536 -9.39 -15.87 56.67
N GLN A 537 -8.12 -16.06 56.27
CA GLN A 537 -7.00 -15.23 56.69
C GLN A 537 -7.18 -13.76 56.27
N VAL A 538 -7.47 -13.50 55.00
CA VAL A 538 -7.69 -12.12 54.50
C VAL A 538 -8.90 -11.48 55.18
N LYS A 539 -10.00 -12.21 55.34
CA LYS A 539 -11.22 -11.71 55.98
C LYS A 539 -11.01 -11.37 57.46
N LEU A 540 -10.24 -12.18 58.19
CA LEU A 540 -9.88 -11.91 59.57
C LEU A 540 -9.04 -10.63 59.68
N GLU A 541 -8.07 -10.45 58.78
CA GLU A 541 -7.16 -9.30 58.79
C GLU A 541 -7.90 -7.99 58.46
N ILE A 542 -8.86 -8.01 57.52
CA ILE A 542 -9.76 -6.87 57.25
C ILE A 542 -10.58 -6.53 58.50
N LYS A 543 -11.21 -7.51 59.14
CA LYS A 543 -12.05 -7.31 60.33
C LYS A 543 -11.27 -6.71 61.50
N LYS A 544 -9.99 -7.05 61.65
CA LYS A 544 -9.10 -6.48 62.68
C LYS A 544 -8.64 -5.05 62.34
N SER A 545 -8.37 -4.78 61.07
CA SER A 545 -7.70 -3.54 60.66
C SER A 545 -8.67 -2.38 60.40
N LEU A 546 -9.90 -2.66 59.97
CA LEU A 546 -10.90 -1.65 59.61
C LEU A 546 -11.26 -0.70 60.77
N PRO A 547 -11.50 -1.17 62.02
CA PRO A 547 -11.84 -0.29 63.15
C PRO A 547 -10.72 0.68 63.55
N VAL A 548 -9.47 0.38 63.18
CA VAL A 548 -8.26 1.14 63.58
C VAL A 548 -7.65 1.88 62.37
N VAL A 549 -8.36 1.93 61.23
CA VAL A 549 -7.83 2.45 59.96
C VAL A 549 -7.48 3.93 60.05
N HIS A 550 -8.21 4.70 60.87
CA HIS A 550 -7.88 6.10 61.12
C HIS A 550 -6.49 6.23 61.74
N ASP A 551 -6.18 5.47 62.80
CA ASP A 551 -4.88 5.53 63.49
C ASP A 551 -3.75 5.01 62.60
N LEU A 552 -4.03 3.98 61.78
CA LEU A 552 -3.08 3.47 60.79
C LEU A 552 -2.71 4.55 59.76
N SER A 553 -3.69 5.36 59.32
CA SER A 553 -3.48 6.38 58.28
C SER A 553 -2.70 7.61 58.76
N VAL A 554 -2.58 7.84 60.08
CA VAL A 554 -1.78 8.93 60.67
C VAL A 554 -0.47 8.46 61.32
N SER A 555 -0.20 7.16 61.27
CA SER A 555 0.99 6.58 61.86
C SER A 555 2.30 7.15 61.26
N PRO A 556 3.36 7.35 62.05
CA PRO A 556 4.68 7.76 61.53
C PRO A 556 5.30 6.68 60.61
N ASP A 557 4.95 5.41 60.82
CA ASP A 557 5.39 4.29 59.99
C ASP A 557 4.67 4.28 58.63
N VAL A 558 5.46 4.37 57.55
CA VAL A 558 5.02 4.31 56.15
C VAL A 558 4.22 3.03 55.86
N SER A 559 4.67 1.88 56.37
CA SER A 559 4.04 0.59 56.11
C SER A 559 2.61 0.54 56.66
N LYS A 560 2.37 1.19 57.81
CA LYS A 560 1.04 1.31 58.41
C LYS A 560 0.13 2.24 57.64
N ARG A 561 0.64 3.37 57.13
CA ARG A 561 -0.15 4.29 56.29
C ARG A 561 -0.53 3.66 54.95
N ARG A 562 0.42 2.94 54.32
CA ARG A 562 0.15 2.15 53.13
C ARG A 562 -0.90 1.06 53.41
N LYS A 563 -0.77 0.33 54.53
CA LYS A 563 -1.79 -0.65 54.96
C LYS A 563 -3.16 0.01 55.19
N ALA A 564 -3.21 1.23 55.71
CA ALA A 564 -4.45 1.98 55.84
C ALA A 564 -5.12 2.21 54.47
N ALA A 565 -4.37 2.65 53.46
CA ALA A 565 -4.89 2.79 52.10
C ALA A 565 -5.48 1.47 51.56
N ILE A 566 -4.77 0.35 51.77
CA ILE A 566 -5.22 -0.99 51.34
C ILE A 566 -6.52 -1.41 52.04
N VAL A 567 -6.60 -1.20 53.36
CA VAL A 567 -7.78 -1.59 54.16
C VAL A 567 -9.03 -0.85 53.70
N LEU A 568 -8.89 0.41 53.28
CA LEU A 568 -10.01 1.24 52.80
C LEU A 568 -10.68 0.73 51.51
N ARG A 569 -10.06 -0.20 50.78
CA ARG A 569 -10.71 -0.90 49.64
C ARG A 569 -11.99 -1.63 50.04
N ASN A 570 -12.08 -2.02 51.31
CA ASN A 570 -13.22 -2.76 51.85
C ASN A 570 -14.06 -1.92 52.83
N ALA A 571 -13.81 -0.60 52.92
CA ALA A 571 -14.53 0.32 53.78
C ALA A 571 -15.78 0.89 53.09
N SER A 572 -16.67 1.53 53.86
CA SER A 572 -17.78 2.31 53.29
C SER A 572 -17.28 3.61 52.66
N HIS A 573 -18.00 4.11 51.64
CA HIS A 573 -17.60 5.29 50.85
C HIS A 573 -17.41 6.55 51.71
N ASP A 574 -18.32 6.79 52.67
CA ASP A 574 -18.24 7.95 53.56
C ASP A 574 -17.01 7.90 54.49
N GLU A 575 -16.67 6.72 55.01
CA GLU A 575 -15.51 6.53 55.91
C GLU A 575 -14.17 6.63 55.17
N SER A 576 -14.11 6.20 53.91
CA SER A 576 -12.88 6.19 53.12
C SER A 576 -12.52 7.53 52.49
N SER A 577 -13.50 8.33 52.06
CA SER A 577 -13.27 9.57 51.29
C SER A 577 -12.30 10.55 51.98
N THR A 578 -12.55 10.88 53.25
CA THR A 578 -11.76 11.86 54.02
C THR A 578 -10.33 11.34 54.29
N ILE A 579 -10.20 10.05 54.59
CA ILE A 579 -8.90 9.43 54.87
C ILE A 579 -8.08 9.31 53.58
N LEU A 580 -8.71 8.93 52.46
CA LEU A 580 -8.06 8.85 51.16
C LEU A 580 -7.61 10.22 50.66
N TYR A 581 -8.40 11.28 50.86
CA TYR A 581 -7.99 12.65 50.52
C TYR A 581 -6.66 13.05 51.18
N ARG A 582 -6.43 12.62 52.43
CA ARG A 582 -5.15 12.80 53.13
C ARG A 582 -4.05 11.92 52.54
N LEU A 583 -4.32 10.63 52.32
CA LEU A 583 -3.31 9.66 51.87
C LEU A 583 -2.86 9.89 50.40
N ILE A 584 -3.72 10.43 49.54
CA ILE A 584 -3.33 10.86 48.17
C ILE A 584 -2.29 12.00 48.22
N ARG A 585 -2.17 12.71 49.34
CA ARG A 585 -1.17 13.76 49.55
C ARG A 585 0.00 13.33 50.44
N ASP A 586 0.16 12.04 50.69
CA ASP A 586 1.28 11.52 51.49
C ASP A 586 2.63 11.87 50.84
N LEU A 587 3.67 11.98 51.67
CA LEU A 587 5.04 12.21 51.19
C LEU A 587 5.66 10.94 50.60
N ASN A 588 5.20 9.76 51.05
CA ASN A 588 5.68 8.48 50.54
C ASN A 588 4.95 8.06 49.25
N GLU A 589 5.72 7.67 48.24
CA GLU A 589 5.22 7.34 46.91
C GLU A 589 4.33 6.09 46.89
N GLU A 590 4.71 5.03 47.61
CA GLU A 590 3.93 3.80 47.66
C GLU A 590 2.57 4.02 48.33
N THR A 591 2.55 4.77 49.43
CA THR A 591 1.32 5.09 50.17
C THR A 591 0.37 5.91 49.29
N LYS A 592 0.90 6.92 48.60
CA LYS A 592 0.14 7.76 47.67
C LYS A 592 -0.44 6.96 46.50
N SER A 593 0.37 6.13 45.86
CA SER A 593 -0.06 5.27 44.75
C SER A 593 -1.20 4.33 45.19
N GLU A 594 -1.04 3.68 46.35
CA GLU A 594 -2.04 2.76 46.89
C GLU A 594 -3.36 3.46 47.27
N ALA A 595 -3.28 4.71 47.74
CA ALA A 595 -4.45 5.55 48.01
C ALA A 595 -5.20 5.94 46.72
N VAL A 596 -4.49 6.30 45.66
CA VAL A 596 -5.09 6.60 44.34
C VAL A 596 -5.78 5.38 43.75
N VAL A 597 -5.14 4.21 43.81
CA VAL A 597 -5.73 2.94 43.36
C VAL A 597 -7.01 2.64 44.14
N THR A 598 -6.99 2.83 45.46
CA THR A 598 -8.16 2.58 46.32
C THR A 598 -9.29 3.56 46.03
N ALA A 599 -8.96 4.83 45.81
CA ALA A 599 -9.93 5.85 45.40
C ALA A 599 -10.63 5.49 44.07
N ALA A 600 -9.89 4.93 43.12
CA ALA A 600 -10.42 4.50 41.84
C ALA A 600 -11.29 3.24 41.93
N LEU A 601 -10.86 2.23 42.69
CA LEU A 601 -11.62 0.98 42.89
C LEU A 601 -12.99 1.22 43.52
N ASN A 602 -13.08 2.19 44.44
CA ASN A 602 -14.31 2.58 45.11
C ASN A 602 -15.05 3.76 44.42
N VAL A 603 -14.53 4.25 43.29
CA VAL A 603 -15.12 5.33 42.47
C VAL A 603 -15.41 6.60 43.28
N HIS A 604 -14.39 7.12 43.97
CA HIS A 604 -14.44 8.40 44.68
C HIS A 604 -14.30 9.58 43.70
N VAL A 605 -15.40 9.97 43.05
CA VAL A 605 -15.43 11.05 42.02
C VAL A 605 -14.94 12.38 42.57
N GLU A 606 -15.20 12.67 43.84
CA GLU A 606 -14.76 13.87 44.55
C GLU A 606 -13.23 14.01 44.63
N LEU A 607 -12.49 12.89 44.53
CA LEU A 607 -11.02 12.86 44.52
C LEU A 607 -10.44 12.98 43.11
N ALA A 608 -11.27 12.92 42.05
CA ALA A 608 -10.82 12.87 40.66
C ALA A 608 -9.97 14.10 40.27
N ILE A 609 -10.29 15.30 40.76
CA ILE A 609 -9.48 16.51 40.48
C ILE A 609 -8.05 16.36 41.02
N SER A 610 -7.90 15.83 42.23
CA SER A 610 -6.57 15.60 42.83
C SER A 610 -5.80 14.52 42.07
N ILE A 611 -6.50 13.50 41.55
CA ILE A 611 -5.89 12.46 40.72
C ILE A 611 -5.49 13.03 39.34
N VAL A 612 -6.30 13.90 38.74
CA VAL A 612 -5.98 14.57 37.47
C VAL A 612 -4.72 15.42 37.58
N GLU A 613 -4.52 16.13 38.69
CA GLU A 613 -3.29 16.90 38.94
C GLU A 613 -2.02 16.03 38.97
N MET A 614 -2.17 14.72 39.20
CA MET A 614 -1.05 13.77 39.19
C MET A 614 -0.70 13.26 37.79
N LEU A 615 -1.51 13.55 36.76
CA LEU A 615 -1.27 13.08 35.37
C LEU A 615 0.02 13.62 34.76
N SER A 616 0.43 14.83 35.17
CA SER A 616 1.65 15.49 34.70
C SER A 616 2.91 15.02 35.43
N ASP A 617 2.78 14.29 36.55
CA ASP A 617 3.92 13.78 37.31
C ASP A 617 4.50 12.51 36.63
N SER A 618 5.82 12.49 36.42
CA SER A 618 6.55 11.38 35.79
C SER A 618 6.47 10.05 36.55
N ARG A 619 6.26 10.09 37.87
CA ARG A 619 6.19 8.93 38.75
C ARG A 619 4.75 8.45 38.93
N PHE A 620 3.79 9.36 39.03
CA PHE A 620 2.40 9.03 39.35
C PHE A 620 1.43 9.05 38.16
N GLY A 621 1.82 9.61 37.02
CA GLY A 621 0.93 9.81 35.87
C GLY A 621 0.26 8.52 35.37
N ASN A 622 0.96 7.39 35.43
CA ASN A 622 0.43 6.08 35.02
C ASN A 622 -0.67 5.60 35.94
N VAL A 623 -0.41 5.69 37.24
CA VAL A 623 -1.36 5.27 38.28
C VAL A 623 -2.59 6.17 38.25
N ALA A 624 -2.39 7.47 38.08
CA ALA A 624 -3.46 8.44 37.92
C ALA A 624 -4.30 8.19 36.66
N PHE A 625 -3.66 7.93 35.52
CA PHE A 625 -4.33 7.60 34.27
C PHE A 625 -5.18 6.34 34.40
N ALA A 626 -4.57 5.25 34.89
CA ALA A 626 -5.27 3.99 35.10
C ALA A 626 -6.45 4.16 36.07
N ALA A 627 -6.25 4.93 37.15
CA ALA A 627 -7.29 5.25 38.13
C ALA A 627 -8.49 5.97 37.49
N LEU A 628 -8.24 7.04 36.75
CA LEU A 628 -9.30 7.80 36.08
C LEU A 628 -10.01 6.96 35.01
N LYS A 629 -9.27 6.12 34.26
CA LYS A 629 -9.83 5.17 33.31
C LYS A 629 -10.78 4.18 34.00
N ARG A 630 -10.40 3.67 35.18
CA ARG A 630 -11.23 2.76 35.98
C ARG A 630 -12.50 3.42 36.51
N MET A 631 -12.43 4.71 36.86
CA MET A 631 -13.61 5.47 37.28
C MET A 631 -14.59 5.69 36.11
N GLY A 632 -14.08 5.75 34.88
CA GLY A 632 -14.88 5.72 33.65
C GLY A 632 -15.81 6.94 33.52
N ASP A 633 -17.07 6.70 33.13
CA ASP A 633 -18.04 7.76 32.82
C ASP A 633 -18.30 8.74 33.99
N SER A 634 -18.10 8.31 35.24
CA SER A 634 -18.39 9.14 36.42
C SER A 634 -17.48 10.36 36.55
N VAL A 635 -16.31 10.36 35.90
CA VAL A 635 -15.34 11.47 35.94
C VAL A 635 -15.34 12.32 34.68
N LEU A 636 -16.19 12.04 33.69
CA LEU A 636 -16.19 12.72 32.39
C LEU A 636 -16.26 14.26 32.51
N ASP A 637 -17.13 14.77 33.39
CA ASP A 637 -17.26 16.22 33.64
C ASP A 637 -15.97 16.82 34.25
N VAL A 638 -15.32 16.08 35.15
CA VAL A 638 -14.06 16.50 35.76
C VAL A 638 -12.94 16.54 34.72
N LEU A 639 -12.90 15.56 33.81
CA LEU A 639 -11.92 15.50 32.73
C LEU A 639 -12.11 16.66 31.75
N GLU A 640 -13.36 16.97 31.35
CA GLU A 640 -13.67 18.08 30.45
C GLU A 640 -13.27 19.43 31.06
N VAL A 641 -13.58 19.67 32.34
CA VAL A 641 -13.20 20.91 33.04
C VAL A 641 -11.68 21.01 33.18
N SER A 642 -11.01 19.91 33.54
CA SER A 642 -9.57 19.91 33.76
C SER A 642 -8.77 20.18 32.49
N PHE A 643 -9.30 19.80 31.32
CA PHE A 643 -8.66 20.08 30.03
C PHE A 643 -8.43 21.57 29.77
N TYR A 644 -9.31 22.44 30.28
CA TYR A 644 -9.25 23.89 30.09
C TYR A 644 -8.54 24.63 31.24
N LYS A 645 -8.03 23.92 32.24
CA LYS A 645 -7.33 24.55 33.37
C LYS A 645 -6.02 25.19 32.89
N THR A 646 -5.76 26.41 33.38
CA THR A 646 -4.53 27.14 33.04
C THR A 646 -3.29 26.38 33.55
N GLY A 647 -2.26 26.29 32.72
CA GLY A 647 -0.99 25.66 33.09
C GLY A 647 -0.93 24.14 32.85
N VAL A 648 -1.99 23.53 32.30
CA VAL A 648 -1.95 22.14 31.85
C VAL A 648 -1.09 22.02 30.61
N ASP A 649 -0.06 21.17 30.66
CA ASP A 649 0.81 20.91 29.53
C ASP A 649 0.10 20.06 28.46
N GLN A 650 0.62 20.12 27.24
CA GLN A 650 0.01 19.48 26.09
C GLN A 650 -0.06 17.95 26.19
N LEU A 651 0.91 17.30 26.84
CA LEU A 651 0.91 15.84 27.00
C LEU A 651 -0.20 15.44 27.97
N THR A 652 -0.40 16.22 29.03
CA THR A 652 -1.53 16.04 29.95
C THR A 652 -2.87 16.28 29.25
N GLN A 653 -2.97 17.27 28.37
CA GLN A 653 -4.18 17.47 27.55
C GLN A 653 -4.48 16.27 26.65
N MET A 654 -3.47 15.64 26.04
CA MET A 654 -3.64 14.41 25.24
C MET A 654 -4.12 13.24 26.12
N LYS A 655 -3.52 13.04 27.31
CA LYS A 655 -3.98 12.02 28.27
C LYS A 655 -5.44 12.23 28.67
N LEU A 656 -5.86 13.47 28.88
CA LEU A 656 -7.26 13.79 29.20
C LEU A 656 -8.21 13.43 28.04
N ILE A 657 -7.82 13.66 26.78
CA ILE A 657 -8.60 13.23 25.62
C ILE A 657 -8.73 11.72 25.56
N GLU A 658 -7.64 10.99 25.80
CA GLU A 658 -7.64 9.53 25.83
C GLU A 658 -8.57 8.98 26.94
N LEU A 659 -8.54 9.59 28.13
CA LEU A 659 -9.45 9.25 29.22
C LEU A 659 -10.92 9.54 28.87
N ILE A 660 -11.20 10.65 28.18
CA ILE A 660 -12.53 10.95 27.65
C ILE A 660 -12.93 9.87 26.63
N GLY A 661 -12.01 9.43 25.77
CA GLY A 661 -12.23 8.35 24.80
C GLY A 661 -12.60 7.01 25.43
N CYS A 662 -12.06 6.72 26.62
CA CYS A 662 -12.39 5.51 27.39
C CYS A 662 -13.80 5.51 28.00
N CYS A 663 -14.51 6.65 28.04
CA CYS A 663 -15.84 6.78 28.65
C CYS A 663 -16.95 6.33 27.69
N GLU A 664 -17.70 5.26 27.96
CA GLU A 664 -18.65 4.63 27.01
C GLU A 664 -19.90 5.48 26.66
N THR A 665 -20.07 6.65 27.26
CA THR A 665 -21.25 7.52 27.03
C THR A 665 -21.21 8.32 25.71
N LYS A 666 -22.39 8.56 25.11
CA LYS A 666 -22.56 9.50 23.97
C LYS A 666 -22.18 10.95 24.30
N LYS A 667 -22.13 11.29 25.59
CA LYS A 667 -21.65 12.60 26.05
C LYS A 667 -20.15 12.76 25.75
N ALA A 668 -19.37 11.69 25.91
CA ALA A 668 -17.94 11.69 25.56
C ALA A 668 -17.72 11.99 24.08
N ASP A 669 -18.51 11.40 23.16
CA ASP A 669 -18.44 11.67 21.72
C ASP A 669 -18.60 13.17 21.43
N LYS A 670 -19.62 13.80 22.03
CA LYS A 670 -19.85 15.24 21.89
C LYS A 670 -18.69 16.07 22.42
N VAL A 671 -18.09 15.67 23.55
CA VAL A 671 -16.91 16.36 24.10
C VAL A 671 -15.72 16.24 23.17
N LEU A 672 -15.50 15.06 22.57
CA LEU A 672 -14.42 14.82 21.61
C LEU A 672 -14.61 15.60 20.30
N TYR A 673 -15.83 15.65 19.74
CA TYR A 673 -16.11 16.46 18.55
C TYR A 673 -15.82 17.94 18.78
N LYS A 674 -16.12 18.50 19.97
CA LYS A 674 -15.73 19.87 20.32
C LYS A 674 -14.20 20.08 20.31
N LYS A 675 -13.38 19.03 20.48
CA LYS A 675 -11.92 19.12 20.43
C LYS A 675 -11.36 19.10 19.01
N ILE A 676 -12.16 18.75 18.00
CA ILE A 676 -11.73 18.78 16.60
C ILE A 676 -11.43 20.21 16.13
N SER A 677 -12.14 21.20 16.68
CA SER A 677 -11.88 22.62 16.39
C SER A 677 -10.80 23.25 17.28
N TYR A 678 -10.05 22.45 18.04
CA TYR A 678 -9.02 22.99 18.93
C TYR A 678 -7.80 23.51 18.14
N PRO A 679 -7.17 24.64 18.52
CA PRO A 679 -6.08 25.22 17.73
C PRO A 679 -4.86 24.31 17.52
N HIS A 680 -4.61 23.41 18.47
CA HIS A 680 -3.44 22.54 18.41
C HIS A 680 -3.74 21.21 17.72
N ARG A 681 -3.14 20.96 16.54
CA ARG A 681 -3.38 19.74 15.73
C ARG A 681 -3.20 18.41 16.44
N LEU A 682 -2.19 18.28 17.32
CA LEU A 682 -2.01 17.04 18.10
C LEU A 682 -3.23 16.68 18.97
N ILE A 683 -3.94 17.68 19.50
CA ILE A 683 -5.19 17.50 20.27
C ILE A 683 -6.32 17.06 19.33
N VAL A 684 -6.43 17.69 18.15
CA VAL A 684 -7.42 17.35 17.13
C VAL A 684 -7.28 15.89 16.70
N PHE A 685 -6.06 15.44 16.38
CA PHE A 685 -5.84 14.06 15.96
C PHE A 685 -6.00 13.05 17.09
N ALA A 686 -5.61 13.39 18.32
CA ALA A 686 -5.91 12.55 19.47
C ALA A 686 -7.44 12.37 19.64
N ALA A 687 -8.22 13.43 19.46
CA ALA A 687 -9.68 13.34 19.54
C ALA A 687 -10.28 12.49 18.40
N ILE A 688 -9.78 12.63 17.17
CA ILE A 688 -10.18 11.82 16.02
C ILE A 688 -9.87 10.34 16.24
N GLU A 689 -8.70 10.01 16.76
CA GLU A 689 -8.30 8.63 17.08
C GLU A 689 -9.27 8.01 18.09
N GLN A 690 -9.61 8.74 19.17
CA GLN A 690 -10.58 8.26 20.15
C GLN A 690 -11.98 8.09 19.53
N LEU A 691 -12.42 9.00 18.67
CA LEU A 691 -13.71 8.88 17.97
C LEU A 691 -13.75 7.67 17.01
N GLU A 692 -12.64 7.36 16.33
CA GLU A 692 -12.51 6.19 15.45
C GLU A 692 -12.60 4.90 16.26
N MET A 693 -11.85 4.79 17.37
CA MET A 693 -11.87 3.62 18.26
C MET A 693 -13.28 3.33 18.80
N ARG A 694 -14.07 4.37 19.02
CA ARG A 694 -15.45 4.28 19.51
C ARG A 694 -16.48 4.02 18.42
N ASN A 695 -16.08 4.07 17.14
CA ASN A 695 -16.97 4.00 15.99
C ASN A 695 -18.16 5.00 16.11
N SER A 696 -17.83 6.23 16.51
CA SER A 696 -18.82 7.28 16.78
C SER A 696 -19.58 7.69 15.52
N ALA A 697 -20.90 7.90 15.66
CA ALA A 697 -21.72 8.40 14.58
C ALA A 697 -21.46 9.90 14.35
N VAL A 698 -21.26 10.28 13.09
CA VAL A 698 -21.05 11.66 12.66
C VAL A 698 -22.41 12.32 12.37
N ASP A 699 -22.64 13.50 12.95
CA ASP A 699 -23.75 14.39 12.59
C ASP A 699 -23.29 15.53 11.67
N GLY A 700 -24.21 16.36 11.16
CA GLY A 700 -23.91 17.36 10.13
C GLY A 700 -22.86 18.40 10.54
N ASP A 701 -22.89 18.88 11.79
CA ASP A 701 -21.90 19.85 12.28
C ASP A 701 -20.52 19.19 12.41
N SER A 702 -20.47 17.96 12.93
CA SER A 702 -19.23 17.19 13.04
C SER A 702 -18.65 16.80 11.69
N GLU A 703 -19.50 16.53 10.69
CA GLU A 703 -19.10 16.24 9.31
C GLU A 703 -18.34 17.43 8.71
N TYR A 704 -18.87 18.65 8.87
CA TYR A 704 -18.21 19.87 8.40
C TYR A 704 -16.84 20.08 9.07
N MET A 705 -16.75 19.86 10.38
CA MET A 705 -15.47 19.95 11.11
C MET A 705 -14.45 18.93 10.59
N LEU A 706 -14.86 17.68 10.38
CA LEU A 706 -14.00 16.62 9.84
C LEU A 706 -13.57 16.91 8.40
N LEU A 707 -14.46 17.44 7.55
CA LEU A 707 -14.13 17.84 6.18
C LEU A 707 -13.11 18.99 6.14
N ASN A 708 -13.16 19.92 7.09
CA ASN A 708 -12.16 20.98 7.21
C ASN A 708 -10.79 20.40 7.61
N VAL A 709 -10.73 19.52 8.60
CA VAL A 709 -9.50 18.81 8.98
C VAL A 709 -8.95 18.00 7.81
N LEU A 710 -9.82 17.35 7.03
CA LEU A 710 -9.42 16.58 5.85
C LEU A 710 -8.82 17.49 4.76
N ASN A 711 -9.44 18.64 4.48
CA ASN A 711 -8.89 19.61 3.51
C ASN A 711 -7.52 20.11 3.96
N GLU A 712 -7.36 20.47 5.24
CA GLU A 712 -6.09 20.89 5.80
C GLU A 712 -5.00 19.80 5.67
N LEU A 713 -5.35 18.54 5.98
CA LEU A 713 -4.45 17.40 5.81
C LEU A 713 -3.99 17.21 4.37
N ILE A 714 -4.92 17.30 3.40
CA ILE A 714 -4.60 17.19 1.97
C ILE A 714 -3.59 18.29 1.57
N GLY A 715 -3.81 19.52 2.05
CA GLY A 715 -2.88 20.63 1.84
C GLY A 715 -1.49 20.37 2.41
N SER A 716 -1.39 19.91 3.66
CA SER A 716 -0.10 19.56 4.29
C SER A 716 0.60 18.40 3.57
N ILE A 717 -0.13 17.38 3.12
CA ILE A 717 0.45 16.29 2.31
C ILE A 717 1.00 16.83 0.99
N ALA A 718 0.24 17.70 0.30
CA ALA A 718 0.66 18.29 -0.97
C ALA A 718 1.95 19.11 -0.81
N LEU A 719 2.05 19.90 0.26
CA LEU A 719 3.26 20.65 0.60
C LEU A 719 4.47 19.73 0.81
N ILE A 720 4.31 18.68 1.62
CA ILE A 720 5.43 17.78 1.92
C ILE A 720 5.88 17.03 0.65
N ILE A 721 4.94 16.59 -0.21
CA ILE A 721 5.27 16.00 -1.52
C ILE A 721 6.07 17.00 -2.37
N SER A 722 5.68 18.28 -2.36
CA SER A 722 6.37 19.34 -3.10
C SER A 722 7.82 19.50 -2.66
N VAL A 723 8.05 19.63 -1.35
CA VAL A 723 9.40 19.76 -0.78
C VAL A 723 10.24 18.51 -0.99
N ARG A 724 9.67 17.32 -0.77
CA ARG A 724 10.36 16.03 -0.89
C ARG A 724 10.93 15.80 -2.30
N ASN A 725 10.30 16.37 -3.33
CA ASN A 725 10.71 16.22 -4.72
C ASN A 725 12.08 16.88 -5.06
N PHE A 726 12.56 17.81 -4.24
CA PHE A 726 13.81 18.56 -4.48
C PHE A 726 15.00 18.09 -3.63
N ILE A 727 14.83 17.04 -2.81
CA ILE A 727 15.89 16.57 -1.92
C ILE A 727 16.79 15.57 -2.66
N ASP A 728 18.10 15.89 -2.74
CA ASP A 728 19.13 14.98 -3.24
C ASP A 728 19.56 13.97 -2.16
N GLU A 729 19.28 12.69 -2.36
CA GLU A 729 19.58 11.60 -1.41
C GLU A 729 21.06 11.21 -1.35
N ASN A 730 21.92 11.76 -2.22
CA ASN A 730 23.36 11.48 -2.22
C ASN A 730 24.11 12.13 -1.03
N ILE A 731 23.48 13.09 -0.35
CA ILE A 731 24.06 13.80 0.80
C ILE A 731 23.48 13.21 2.10
N GLU A 732 24.33 12.88 3.09
CA GLU A 732 23.92 12.16 4.32
C GLU A 732 22.76 12.86 5.07
N HIS A 733 22.87 14.16 5.34
CA HIS A 733 21.82 14.93 6.02
C HIS A 733 20.56 15.11 5.15
N SER A 734 20.71 15.16 3.83
CA SER A 734 19.58 15.20 2.90
C SER A 734 18.84 13.87 2.85
N LYS A 735 19.54 12.73 2.96
CA LYS A 735 18.91 11.41 3.13
C LYS A 735 18.14 11.31 4.44
N LEU A 736 18.70 11.85 5.53
CA LEU A 736 17.99 11.91 6.80
C LEU A 736 16.73 12.79 6.68
N LEU A 737 16.81 13.93 5.97
CA LEU A 737 15.68 14.82 5.74
C LEU A 737 14.58 14.13 4.92
N ALA A 738 14.96 13.46 3.83
CA ALA A 738 14.07 12.62 3.04
C ALA A 738 13.33 11.61 3.90
N SER A 739 14.05 10.86 4.74
CA SER A 739 13.43 9.87 5.65
C SER A 739 12.49 10.48 6.69
N ALA A 740 12.80 11.70 7.17
CA ALA A 740 11.96 12.42 8.11
C ALA A 740 10.63 12.85 7.45
N LEU A 741 10.69 13.41 6.24
CA LEU A 741 9.51 13.80 5.46
C LEU A 741 8.69 12.60 4.99
N ASP A 742 9.32 11.49 4.60
CA ASP A 742 8.62 10.27 4.20
C ASP A 742 7.82 9.67 5.37
N ARG A 743 8.37 9.73 6.58
CA ARG A 743 7.67 9.34 7.81
C ARG A 743 6.53 10.31 8.13
N GLU A 744 6.71 11.60 7.87
CA GLU A 744 5.67 12.61 8.05
C GLU A 744 4.50 12.41 7.06
N LEU A 745 4.79 12.13 5.80
CA LEU A 745 3.80 11.72 4.79
C LEU A 745 3.04 10.49 5.26
N SER A 746 3.74 9.45 5.72
CA SER A 746 3.12 8.22 6.20
C SER A 746 2.13 8.47 7.34
N ASN A 747 2.51 9.31 8.31
CA ASN A 747 1.65 9.70 9.41
C ASN A 747 0.43 10.52 8.95
N ASN A 748 0.62 11.45 8.01
CA ASN A 748 -0.47 12.27 7.50
C ASN A 748 -1.44 11.46 6.65
N PHE A 749 -0.98 10.46 5.89
CA PHE A 749 -1.85 9.50 5.21
C PHE A 749 -2.65 8.66 6.21
N ALA A 750 -2.03 8.17 7.29
CA ALA A 750 -2.75 7.43 8.33
C ALA A 750 -3.87 8.28 8.98
N ARG A 751 -3.58 9.55 9.30
CA ARG A 751 -4.58 10.50 9.81
C ARG A 751 -5.68 10.79 8.80
N LEU A 752 -5.33 10.95 7.53
CA LEU A 752 -6.28 11.14 6.43
C LEU A 752 -7.26 9.95 6.35
N PHE A 753 -6.76 8.71 6.43
CA PHE A 753 -7.64 7.54 6.47
C PHE A 753 -8.49 7.46 7.74
N SER A 754 -7.96 7.88 8.88
CA SER A 754 -8.71 7.95 10.15
C SER A 754 -9.94 8.87 10.01
N VAL A 755 -9.73 10.06 9.43
CA VAL A 755 -10.83 11.00 9.14
C VAL A 755 -11.81 10.43 8.11
N LEU A 756 -11.32 9.78 7.05
CA LEU A 756 -12.19 9.13 6.07
C LEU A 756 -13.04 8.00 6.67
N LYS A 757 -12.51 7.23 7.64
CA LYS A 757 -13.27 6.16 8.32
C LYS A 757 -14.36 6.69 9.25
N LEU A 758 -14.25 7.93 9.71
CA LEU A 758 -15.33 8.60 10.44
C LEU A 758 -16.38 9.15 9.48
N LEU A 759 -15.95 9.77 8.38
CA LEU A 759 -16.85 10.38 7.38
C LEU A 759 -17.61 9.35 6.53
N TYR A 760 -17.00 8.18 6.28
CA TYR A 760 -17.51 7.13 5.41
C TYR A 760 -17.46 5.77 6.13
N ASP A 761 -17.98 4.72 5.50
CA ASP A 761 -17.94 3.37 6.08
C ASP A 761 -16.49 2.91 6.32
N ALA A 762 -16.08 2.82 7.59
CA ALA A 762 -14.71 2.53 8.01
C ALA A 762 -14.12 1.28 7.35
N LYS A 763 -14.93 0.24 7.18
CA LYS A 763 -14.49 -1.02 6.54
C LYS A 763 -14.16 -0.82 5.06
N SER A 764 -14.95 -0.04 4.34
CA SER A 764 -14.71 0.29 2.94
C SER A 764 -13.42 1.09 2.78
N VAL A 765 -13.22 2.09 3.64
CA VAL A 765 -12.01 2.91 3.67
C VAL A 765 -10.78 2.08 4.01
N SER A 766 -10.86 1.15 4.98
CA SER A 766 -9.76 0.25 5.32
C SER A 766 -9.38 -0.70 4.19
N TYR A 767 -10.33 -1.10 3.34
CA TYR A 767 -10.03 -1.93 2.18
C TYR A 767 -9.35 -1.11 1.07
N VAL A 768 -9.79 0.13 0.85
CA VAL A 768 -9.10 1.09 -0.03
C VAL A 768 -7.67 1.33 0.44
N GLU A 769 -7.48 1.62 1.73
CA GLU A 769 -6.17 1.86 2.33
C GLU A 769 -5.20 0.69 2.10
N GLU A 770 -5.68 -0.55 2.26
CA GLU A 770 -4.88 -1.76 2.03
C GLU A 770 -4.48 -1.94 0.56
N ASN A 771 -5.42 -1.72 -0.36
CA ASN A 771 -5.13 -1.79 -1.79
C ASN A 771 -4.17 -0.65 -2.23
N LEU A 772 -4.24 0.53 -1.63
CA LEU A 772 -3.27 1.60 -1.88
C LEU A 772 -1.88 1.26 -1.33
N LYS A 773 -1.80 0.58 -0.18
CA LYS A 773 -0.52 0.12 0.41
C LYS A 773 0.17 -0.97 -0.41
N ASP A 774 -0.57 -1.83 -1.12
CA ASP A 774 0.00 -2.81 -2.05
C ASP A 774 0.86 -2.14 -3.14
N GLY A 775 0.51 -0.91 -3.54
CA GLY A 775 1.34 -0.08 -4.41
C GLY A 775 1.46 -0.55 -5.86
N SER A 776 0.85 -1.67 -6.24
CA SER A 776 0.71 -2.04 -7.66
C SER A 776 -0.23 -1.05 -8.33
N PRO A 777 0.04 -0.57 -9.56
CA PRO A 777 -0.87 0.39 -10.19
C PRO A 777 -2.25 -0.23 -10.46
N GLU A 778 -2.37 -1.57 -10.41
CA GLU A 778 -3.61 -2.34 -10.52
C GLU A 778 -4.43 -2.16 -9.25
N SER A 779 -3.78 -2.34 -8.10
CA SER A 779 -4.39 -2.19 -6.78
C SER A 779 -4.71 -0.72 -6.49
N ILE A 780 -3.87 0.22 -6.93
CA ILE A 780 -4.16 1.66 -6.88
C ILE A 780 -5.39 1.98 -7.75
N GLY A 781 -5.43 1.53 -9.01
CA GLY A 781 -6.59 1.75 -9.88
C GLY A 781 -7.88 1.19 -9.27
N PHE A 782 -7.83 -0.02 -8.72
CA PHE A 782 -8.95 -0.65 -8.03
C PHE A 782 -9.38 0.13 -6.77
N ALA A 783 -8.44 0.60 -5.96
CA ALA A 783 -8.73 1.41 -4.78
C ALA A 783 -9.39 2.75 -5.15
N MET A 784 -8.96 3.36 -6.26
CA MET A 784 -9.57 4.58 -6.81
C MET A 784 -11.00 4.31 -7.28
N GLU A 785 -11.23 3.23 -8.02
CA GLU A 785 -12.58 2.80 -8.45
C GLU A 785 -13.50 2.53 -7.25
N LEU A 786 -12.97 1.96 -6.17
CA LEU A 786 -13.71 1.77 -4.92
C LEU A 786 -14.06 3.10 -4.25
N MET A 787 -13.10 4.03 -4.17
CA MET A 787 -13.35 5.37 -3.61
C MET A 787 -14.41 6.12 -4.40
N GLU A 788 -14.46 5.99 -5.73
CA GLU A 788 -15.49 6.62 -6.56
C GLU A 788 -16.93 6.26 -6.16
N LEU A 789 -17.13 5.10 -5.55
CA LEU A 789 -18.45 4.61 -5.16
C LEU A 789 -19.05 5.35 -3.96
N PHE A 790 -18.21 5.85 -3.04
CA PHE A 790 -18.67 6.39 -1.76
C PHE A 790 -18.11 7.77 -1.42
N ILE A 791 -17.02 8.24 -2.04
CA ILE A 791 -16.49 9.58 -1.84
C ILE A 791 -17.36 10.62 -2.55
N SER A 792 -17.63 11.74 -1.89
CA SER A 792 -18.42 12.85 -2.44
C SER A 792 -17.72 13.54 -3.63
N GLU A 793 -18.50 13.97 -4.63
CA GLU A 793 -17.98 14.61 -5.87
C GLU A 793 -17.08 15.83 -5.60
N ASN A 794 -17.38 16.61 -4.55
CA ASN A 794 -16.59 17.80 -4.20
C ASN A 794 -15.19 17.46 -3.64
N LEU A 795 -15.02 16.27 -3.07
CA LEU A 795 -13.78 15.83 -2.46
C LEU A 795 -12.87 15.11 -3.47
N LYS A 796 -13.44 14.46 -4.50
CA LYS A 796 -12.67 13.71 -5.51
C LYS A 796 -11.52 14.53 -6.13
N PRO A 797 -11.74 15.78 -6.63
CA PRO A 797 -10.66 16.55 -7.26
C PRO A 797 -9.49 16.90 -6.33
N LYS A 798 -9.72 16.91 -5.01
CA LYS A 798 -8.70 17.21 -3.99
C LYS A 798 -8.01 15.95 -3.48
N LEU A 799 -8.75 14.86 -3.32
CA LEU A 799 -8.27 13.62 -2.72
C LEU A 799 -7.57 12.70 -3.73
N PHE A 800 -8.15 12.54 -4.92
CA PHE A 800 -7.70 11.57 -5.92
C PHE A 800 -6.28 11.84 -6.42
N PRO A 801 -5.85 13.10 -6.68
CA PRO A 801 -4.49 13.37 -7.13
C PRO A 801 -3.40 12.88 -6.17
N LEU A 802 -3.69 12.71 -4.86
CA LEU A 802 -2.73 12.17 -3.91
C LEU A 802 -2.37 10.70 -4.22
N PHE A 803 -3.34 9.92 -4.71
CA PHE A 803 -3.23 8.48 -4.88
C PHE A 803 -3.01 8.03 -6.32
N GLU A 804 -3.32 8.88 -7.31
CA GLU A 804 -3.07 8.58 -8.73
C GLU A 804 -1.60 8.22 -9.01
N ASP A 805 -1.38 7.30 -9.95
CA ASP A 805 -0.05 6.91 -10.44
C ASP A 805 0.48 7.91 -11.49
N ILE A 806 0.61 9.17 -11.07
CA ILE A 806 1.15 10.28 -11.85
C ILE A 806 2.40 10.86 -11.18
N SER A 807 3.24 11.58 -11.95
CA SER A 807 4.44 12.21 -11.41
C SER A 807 4.10 13.22 -10.30
N HIS A 808 4.99 13.38 -9.31
CA HIS A 808 4.81 14.34 -8.21
C HIS A 808 4.51 15.75 -8.72
N SER A 809 5.19 16.19 -9.79
CA SER A 809 4.93 17.50 -10.43
C SER A 809 3.49 17.63 -10.96
N ASN A 810 2.92 16.56 -11.53
CA ASN A 810 1.54 16.56 -11.99
C ASN A 810 0.55 16.52 -10.82
N LYS A 811 0.86 15.81 -9.72
CA LYS A 811 0.05 15.83 -8.50
C LYS A 811 -0.05 17.24 -7.95
N ILE A 812 1.10 17.91 -7.80
CA ILE A 812 1.19 19.29 -7.30
C ILE A 812 0.41 20.23 -8.21
N LYS A 813 0.54 20.10 -9.54
CA LYS A 813 -0.21 20.94 -10.48
C LYS A 813 -1.72 20.79 -10.32
N LYS A 814 -2.24 19.57 -10.17
CA LYS A 814 -3.67 19.34 -9.93
C LYS A 814 -4.14 19.88 -8.57
N LEU A 815 -3.29 19.85 -7.55
CA LEU A 815 -3.62 20.30 -6.20
C LEU A 815 -3.45 21.82 -6.01
N ALA A 816 -2.61 22.47 -6.81
CA ALA A 816 -2.36 23.91 -6.75
C ALA A 816 -3.61 24.76 -7.06
N ASP A 817 -4.60 24.20 -7.79
CA ASP A 817 -5.88 24.86 -8.03
C ASP A 817 -6.75 24.96 -6.75
N TYR A 818 -6.47 24.11 -5.75
CA TYR A 818 -7.27 23.99 -4.52
C TYR A 818 -6.53 24.43 -3.26
N PHE A 819 -5.20 24.38 -3.26
CA PHE A 819 -4.36 24.67 -2.11
C PHE A 819 -3.28 25.68 -2.47
N PRO A 820 -2.96 26.64 -1.58
CA PRO A 820 -1.88 27.59 -1.79
C PRO A 820 -0.53 26.87 -1.62
N ILE A 821 -0.08 26.20 -2.68
CA ILE A 821 1.23 25.53 -2.69
C ILE A 821 2.26 26.55 -3.18
N GLU A 822 3.15 26.98 -2.30
CA GLU A 822 4.29 27.82 -2.70
C GLU A 822 5.08 27.13 -3.81
N HIS A 823 5.56 27.90 -4.79
CA HIS A 823 6.44 27.37 -5.83
C HIS A 823 7.77 26.94 -5.19
N VAL A 824 7.85 25.66 -4.83
CA VAL A 824 9.07 25.06 -4.31
C VAL A 824 10.03 24.83 -5.47
N ASN A 825 11.29 25.23 -5.28
CA ASN A 825 12.39 24.98 -6.19
C ASN A 825 13.66 24.57 -5.40
N GLU A 826 14.73 24.26 -6.12
CA GLU A 826 16.00 23.83 -5.51
C GLU A 826 16.61 24.90 -4.58
N GLU A 827 16.33 26.19 -4.82
CA GLU A 827 16.89 27.31 -4.06
C GLU A 827 16.09 27.63 -2.78
N ASN A 828 14.78 27.35 -2.74
CA ASN A 828 13.91 27.82 -1.67
C ASN A 828 13.34 26.71 -0.77
N PHE A 829 13.48 25.43 -1.11
CA PHE A 829 12.80 24.36 -0.38
C PHE A 829 13.14 24.32 1.12
N LEU A 830 14.39 24.62 1.51
CA LEU A 830 14.78 24.72 2.93
C LEU A 830 14.08 25.90 3.62
N ARG A 831 13.94 27.04 2.93
CA ARG A 831 13.21 28.20 3.44
C ARG A 831 11.73 27.86 3.65
N VAL A 832 11.12 27.12 2.74
CA VAL A 832 9.75 26.60 2.87
C VAL A 832 9.64 25.73 4.12
N ILE A 833 10.51 24.73 4.29
CA ILE A 833 10.52 23.86 5.48
C ILE A 833 10.60 24.66 6.79
N LEU A 834 11.52 25.63 6.85
CA LEU A 834 11.84 26.35 8.08
C LEU A 834 10.84 27.48 8.41
N SER A 835 10.00 27.88 7.46
CA SER A 835 9.01 28.95 7.63
C SER A 835 7.62 28.46 8.07
N HIS A 836 7.24 27.23 7.71
CA HIS A 836 5.94 26.65 8.06
C HIS A 836 5.82 26.40 9.57
N ASP A 837 4.62 26.13 10.09
CA ASP A 837 4.42 25.86 11.53
C ASP A 837 4.84 24.42 11.91
N ILE A 838 5.15 24.18 13.19
CA ILE A 838 5.52 22.83 13.68
C ILE A 838 4.39 21.80 13.57
N THR A 839 3.15 22.26 13.39
CA THR A 839 1.96 21.42 13.18
C THR A 839 1.78 20.98 11.73
N GLU A 840 2.49 21.60 10.78
CA GLU A 840 2.51 21.22 9.36
C GLU A 840 3.79 20.47 8.99
N ILE A 841 4.92 20.94 9.52
CA ILE A 841 6.23 20.31 9.36
C ILE A 841 6.88 20.13 10.74
N SER A 842 7.10 18.88 11.12
CA SER A 842 7.54 18.51 12.47
C SER A 842 8.85 19.18 12.91
N SER A 843 9.02 19.34 14.23
CA SER A 843 10.28 19.83 14.83
C SER A 843 11.49 19.01 14.39
N TRP A 844 11.32 17.69 14.19
CA TRP A 844 12.39 16.82 13.71
C TRP A 844 12.75 17.11 12.25
N SER A 845 11.77 17.19 11.35
CA SER A 845 11.99 17.52 9.92
C SER A 845 12.71 18.85 9.77
N LYS A 846 12.30 19.88 10.53
CA LYS A 846 12.95 21.19 10.55
C LYS A 846 14.37 21.16 11.11
N CYS A 847 14.58 20.44 12.21
CA CYS A 847 15.90 20.26 12.82
C CYS A 847 16.88 19.60 11.83
N VAL A 848 16.45 18.52 11.16
CA VAL A 848 17.25 17.85 10.13
C VAL A 848 17.52 18.78 8.96
N ALA A 849 16.54 19.60 8.56
CA ALA A 849 16.72 20.61 7.51
C ALA A 849 17.73 21.70 7.90
N MET A 850 17.83 22.10 9.17
CA MET A 850 18.91 22.99 9.62
C MET A 850 20.27 22.29 9.54
N HIS A 851 20.35 21.00 9.89
CA HIS A 851 21.58 20.22 9.82
C HIS A 851 22.08 19.94 8.38
N THR A 852 21.28 20.18 7.33
CA THR A 852 21.82 20.20 5.97
C THR A 852 22.76 21.40 5.74
N GLN A 853 22.66 22.44 6.58
CA GLN A 853 23.48 23.66 6.58
C GLN A 853 24.58 23.61 7.67
N THR A 854 25.14 22.43 7.93
CA THR A 854 26.10 22.22 9.03
C THR A 854 27.46 22.92 8.81
N ASP A 855 27.90 23.07 7.57
CA ASP A 855 29.21 23.66 7.24
C ASP A 855 29.15 25.17 7.02
N ALA A 856 28.09 25.65 6.37
CA ALA A 856 27.81 27.06 6.20
C ALA A 856 26.29 27.26 6.18
N ILE A 857 25.82 28.36 6.79
CA ILE A 857 24.41 28.75 6.76
C ILE A 857 24.26 29.77 5.64
N GLU A 858 23.40 29.48 4.66
CA GLU A 858 23.06 30.45 3.61
C GLU A 858 22.45 31.74 4.20
N ASP A 859 22.86 32.90 3.68
CA ASP A 859 22.46 34.21 4.22
C ASP A 859 20.94 34.39 4.31
N GLY A 860 20.19 33.88 3.33
CA GLY A 860 18.73 33.91 3.30
C GLY A 860 18.06 33.09 4.41
N LEU A 861 18.76 32.12 5.01
CA LEU A 861 18.23 31.23 6.04
C LEU A 861 18.54 31.73 7.47
N ILE A 862 19.48 32.65 7.65
CA ILE A 862 19.90 33.15 8.97
C ILE A 862 18.71 33.68 9.78
N ALA A 863 17.77 34.39 9.15
CA ALA A 863 16.57 34.89 9.81
C ALA A 863 15.68 33.77 10.36
N HIS A 864 15.57 32.66 9.63
CA HIS A 864 14.81 31.48 10.06
C HIS A 864 15.49 30.75 11.21
N PHE A 865 16.83 30.66 11.20
CA PHE A 865 17.58 30.11 12.33
C PHE A 865 17.38 30.98 13.58
N LYS A 866 17.55 32.31 13.47
CA LYS A 866 17.29 33.27 14.56
C LYS A 866 15.89 33.10 15.13
N SER A 867 14.87 32.95 14.28
CA SER A 867 13.49 32.73 14.72
C SER A 867 13.33 31.43 15.52
N ASN A 868 13.95 30.33 15.06
CA ASN A 868 13.86 29.03 15.73
C ASN A 868 14.58 28.96 17.08
N VAL A 869 15.56 29.84 17.35
CA VAL A 869 16.16 30.00 18.71
C VAL A 869 15.10 30.42 19.74
N PHE A 870 14.06 31.15 19.33
CA PHE A 870 12.94 31.52 20.22
C PHE A 870 11.91 30.40 20.37
N GLY A 871 11.98 29.34 19.56
CA GLY A 871 11.01 28.25 19.51
C GLY A 871 10.79 27.56 20.85
N ARG A 872 9.59 26.99 21.06
CA ARG A 872 9.25 26.25 22.30
C ARG A 872 9.84 24.85 22.35
N SER A 873 10.12 24.24 21.19
CA SER A 873 10.65 22.88 21.09
C SER A 873 12.14 22.86 21.49
N PRO A 874 12.55 22.03 22.47
CA PRO A 874 13.95 21.94 22.91
C PRO A 874 14.95 21.69 21.78
N ILE A 875 14.65 20.71 20.94
CA ILE A 875 15.50 20.36 19.81
C ILE A 875 15.68 21.49 18.78
N LEU A 876 14.67 22.33 18.56
CA LEU A 876 14.75 23.39 17.55
C LEU A 876 15.66 24.53 18.00
N TYR A 877 15.50 25.02 19.24
CA TYR A 877 16.34 26.11 19.70
C TYR A 877 17.78 25.64 19.96
N GLU A 878 17.98 24.40 20.41
CA GLU A 878 19.31 23.84 20.62
C GLU A 878 20.05 23.69 19.29
N THR A 879 19.42 23.10 18.28
CA THR A 879 20.01 22.95 16.93
C THR A 879 20.29 24.30 16.29
N ALA A 880 19.33 25.24 16.32
CA ALA A 880 19.52 26.57 15.75
C ALA A 880 20.63 27.34 16.49
N GLY A 881 20.67 27.26 17.83
CA GLY A 881 21.71 27.90 18.65
C GLY A 881 23.08 27.31 18.40
N TYR A 882 23.21 25.98 18.34
CA TYR A 882 24.45 25.28 18.02
C TYR A 882 24.98 25.67 16.63
N LEU A 883 24.15 25.58 15.59
CA LEU A 883 24.58 25.89 14.22
C LEU A 883 24.93 27.37 14.03
N LEU A 884 24.18 28.28 14.67
CA LEU A 884 24.56 29.69 14.69
C LEU A 884 25.86 29.93 15.46
N SER A 885 26.09 29.26 16.59
CA SER A 885 27.37 29.40 17.32
C SER A 885 28.57 28.95 16.49
N LYS A 886 28.40 27.86 15.72
CA LYS A 886 29.44 27.27 14.88
C LYS A 886 29.73 28.11 13.64
N ASN A 887 28.68 28.59 12.95
CA ASN A 887 28.80 29.15 11.60
C ASN A 887 28.52 30.66 11.51
N ASN A 888 27.86 31.28 12.51
CA ASN A 888 27.52 32.70 12.52
C ASN A 888 27.28 33.26 13.95
N ALA A 889 28.37 33.40 14.73
CA ALA A 889 28.30 33.81 16.14
C ALA A 889 27.71 35.23 16.34
N GLU A 890 27.88 36.13 15.36
CA GLU A 890 27.30 37.48 15.39
C GLU A 890 25.76 37.42 15.36
N ALA A 891 25.20 36.57 14.49
CA ALA A 891 23.76 36.35 14.42
C ALA A 891 23.19 35.82 15.74
N LEU A 892 23.89 34.90 16.43
CA LEU A 892 23.48 34.40 17.75
C LEU A 892 23.54 35.50 18.83
N THR A 893 24.63 36.27 18.84
CA THR A 893 24.85 37.36 19.80
C THR A 893 23.76 38.43 19.67
N SER A 894 23.30 38.71 18.44
CA SER A 894 22.22 39.68 18.17
C SER A 894 20.87 39.30 18.79
N VAL A 895 20.63 38.02 19.09
CA VAL A 895 19.38 37.53 19.69
C VAL A 895 19.52 37.15 21.16
N ALA A 896 20.75 36.92 21.66
CA ALA A 896 21.02 36.44 23.02
C ALA A 896 20.38 37.31 24.12
N SER A 897 20.39 38.64 23.97
CA SER A 897 19.80 39.57 24.94
C SER A 897 18.27 39.49 25.06
N ARG A 898 17.61 38.89 24.06
CA ARG A 898 16.15 38.75 23.99
C ARG A 898 15.67 37.37 24.47
N LEU A 899 16.59 36.46 24.80
CA LEU A 899 16.26 35.11 25.27
C LEU A 899 16.01 35.11 26.77
N SER A 900 15.10 34.25 27.22
CA SER A 900 14.91 33.95 28.64
C SER A 900 16.23 33.48 29.26
N HIS A 901 16.45 33.76 30.56
CA HIS A 901 17.67 33.40 31.26
C HIS A 901 18.04 31.91 31.09
N GLU A 902 17.09 30.99 31.27
CA GLU A 902 17.28 29.54 31.09
C GLU A 902 17.81 29.17 29.69
N LYS A 903 17.15 29.65 28.63
CA LYS A 903 17.58 29.41 27.25
C LYS A 903 18.94 30.01 26.95
N ASN A 904 19.22 31.20 27.46
CA ASN A 904 20.51 31.86 27.24
C ASN A 904 21.64 31.07 27.91
N THR A 905 21.40 30.54 29.13
CA THR A 905 22.33 29.63 29.82
C THR A 905 22.50 28.29 29.10
N ALA A 906 21.43 27.73 28.55
CA ALA A 906 21.51 26.49 27.77
C ALA A 906 22.36 26.69 26.50
N ILE A 907 22.14 27.78 25.78
CA ILE A 907 22.89 28.11 24.56
C ILE A 907 24.34 28.49 24.86
N SER A 908 24.61 29.21 25.96
CA SER A 908 25.99 29.52 26.34
C SER A 908 26.81 28.27 26.66
N LYS A 909 26.18 27.23 27.22
CA LYS A 909 26.81 25.91 27.42
C LYS A 909 27.11 25.21 26.08
N LEU A 910 26.31 25.45 25.04
CA LEU A 910 26.60 24.91 23.70
C LEU A 910 27.89 25.49 23.12
N ASN A 911 28.18 26.78 23.36
CA ASN A 911 29.44 27.39 22.91
C ASN A 911 30.67 26.70 23.51
N GLU A 912 30.60 26.24 24.77
CA GLU A 912 31.67 25.44 25.39
C GLU A 912 31.79 24.05 24.74
N LEU A 913 30.66 23.46 24.32
CA LEU A 913 30.58 22.14 23.68
C LEU A 913 31.04 22.16 22.22
N VAL A 914 31.06 23.28 21.51
CA VAL A 914 31.68 23.35 20.16
C VAL A 914 33.16 22.91 20.17
N SER A 915 33.80 22.93 21.35
CA SER A 915 35.18 22.47 21.56
C SER A 915 35.34 20.99 21.99
N LYS A 916 34.24 20.27 22.29
CA LYS A 916 34.22 18.85 22.75
C LYS A 916 33.18 18.04 21.97
N GLU A 917 33.24 16.71 22.03
CA GLU A 917 32.42 15.80 21.20
C GLU A 917 30.90 16.14 21.20
N ASN A 918 30.31 16.34 20.01
CA ASN A 918 28.90 16.75 19.80
C ASN A 918 27.84 15.71 20.27
N LYS A 919 28.24 14.61 20.90
CA LYS A 919 27.40 13.46 21.28
C LYS A 919 26.36 13.78 22.36
N HIS A 920 26.48 14.92 23.04
CA HIS A 920 25.54 15.43 24.04
C HIS A 920 24.30 16.10 23.44
N LEU A 921 24.35 16.51 22.17
CA LEU A 921 23.26 17.25 21.52
C LEU A 921 22.01 16.37 21.39
N LEU A 922 20.83 16.98 21.57
CA LEU A 922 19.53 16.34 21.35
C LEU A 922 19.41 15.75 19.94
N PHE A 923 20.00 16.42 18.94
CA PHE A 923 20.03 15.91 17.57
C PHE A 923 20.75 14.56 17.45
N GLU A 924 21.93 14.42 18.06
CA GLU A 924 22.71 13.17 18.00
C GLU A 924 22.00 12.05 18.76
N LYS A 925 21.42 12.35 19.93
CA LYS A 925 20.58 11.38 20.67
C LYS A 925 19.40 10.92 19.83
N MET A 926 18.68 11.85 19.19
CA MET A 926 17.57 11.55 18.29
C MET A 926 17.99 10.75 17.07
N LYS A 927 19.15 11.06 16.48
CA LYS A 927 19.74 10.30 15.37
C LYS A 927 20.04 8.85 15.80
N SER A 928 20.63 8.65 16.97
CA SER A 928 20.90 7.31 17.53
C SER A 928 19.63 6.51 17.77
N ILE A 929 18.59 7.11 18.37
CA ILE A 929 17.30 6.45 18.62
C ILE A 929 16.58 6.15 17.30
N THR A 930 16.52 7.12 16.38
CA THR A 930 15.76 7.00 15.12
C THR A 930 16.34 5.96 14.18
N ASN A 931 17.68 5.83 14.14
CA ASN A 931 18.37 4.86 13.29
C ASN A 931 18.35 3.44 13.87
N HIS A 932 17.87 3.26 15.10
CA HIS A 932 17.86 1.95 15.73
C HIS A 932 16.59 1.16 15.37
N PRO A 933 16.70 -0.11 14.91
CA PRO A 933 15.55 -0.92 14.52
C PRO A 933 14.51 -1.07 15.62
N SER A 934 14.95 -1.20 16.87
CA SER A 934 14.07 -1.38 18.04
C SER A 934 13.18 -0.19 18.37
N PHE A 935 13.53 1.01 17.91
CA PHE A 935 12.69 2.19 18.09
C PHE A 935 11.97 2.56 16.80
N SER A 936 12.06 1.77 15.73
CA SER A 936 11.52 2.12 14.41
C SER A 936 10.02 2.44 14.45
N GLN A 937 9.24 1.70 15.23
CA GLN A 937 7.79 1.85 15.42
C GLN A 937 7.41 2.90 16.48
N MET A 938 8.34 3.33 17.32
CA MET A 938 8.08 4.32 18.36
C MET A 938 7.81 5.69 17.71
N ILE A 939 6.76 6.38 18.15
CA ILE A 939 6.40 7.70 17.63
C ILE A 939 7.48 8.74 17.96
N MET A 940 7.61 9.76 17.12
CA MET A 940 8.71 10.74 17.24
C MET A 940 8.66 11.56 18.53
N SER A 941 7.48 11.83 19.09
CA SER A 941 7.34 12.51 20.38
C SER A 941 7.96 11.70 21.51
N ASP A 942 7.75 10.38 21.52
CA ASP A 942 8.28 9.52 22.57
C ASP A 942 9.80 9.37 22.41
N LYS A 943 10.30 9.28 21.17
CA LYS A 943 11.73 9.31 20.88
C LYS A 943 12.39 10.59 21.38
N LEU A 944 11.74 11.74 21.14
CA LEU A 944 12.23 13.04 21.59
C LEU A 944 12.27 13.12 23.12
N LEU A 945 11.21 12.68 23.79
CA LEU A 945 11.19 12.59 25.25
C LEU A 945 12.31 11.68 25.77
N MET A 946 12.52 10.53 25.15
CA MET A 946 13.60 9.63 25.50
C MET A 946 14.97 10.30 25.33
N ALA A 947 15.18 11.04 24.24
CA ALA A 947 16.40 11.81 24.01
C ALA A 947 16.61 12.93 25.05
N GLU A 948 15.53 13.57 25.53
CA GLU A 948 15.58 14.58 26.58
C GLU A 948 15.96 13.99 27.94
N LEU A 949 15.50 12.76 28.25
CA LEU A 949 15.84 12.04 29.48
C LEU A 949 17.25 11.42 29.46
N MET A 950 17.83 11.23 28.28
CA MET A 950 19.16 10.67 28.11
C MET A 950 20.25 11.67 28.50
N ASN A 951 21.05 11.30 29.48
CA ASN A 951 22.31 11.99 29.78
C ASN A 951 23.46 11.19 29.17
N LEU A 952 24.36 11.85 28.44
CA LEU A 952 25.56 11.17 27.94
C LEU A 952 26.43 10.81 29.14
N VAL A 953 26.71 9.53 29.27
CA VAL A 953 27.65 9.01 30.25
C VAL A 953 28.88 8.57 29.48
N SER A 954 29.84 9.48 29.32
CA SER A 954 31.10 9.21 28.65
C SER A 954 31.98 8.35 29.58
N PHE A 955 32.16 7.07 29.27
CA PHE A 955 32.94 6.18 30.13
C PHE A 955 34.37 6.00 29.60
N ALA A 956 35.34 6.53 30.34
CA ALA A 956 36.73 6.05 30.28
C ALA A 956 36.81 4.63 30.91
N PRO A 957 37.90 3.84 30.73
CA PRO A 957 38.03 2.51 31.35
C PRO A 957 38.03 2.47 32.89
N GLN A 958 37.81 3.60 33.58
CA GLN A 958 37.65 3.70 35.03
C GLN A 958 36.17 3.70 35.43
N SER A 959 35.85 2.94 36.47
CA SER A 959 34.48 2.63 36.90
C SER A 959 33.75 3.82 37.54
N GLU A 960 32.57 4.16 37.04
CA GLU A 960 31.63 5.09 37.71
C GLU A 960 30.43 4.34 38.31
N SER A 961 29.77 4.97 39.30
CA SER A 961 28.65 4.41 40.06
C SER A 961 27.34 4.46 39.27
N THR A 962 26.53 3.40 39.38
CA THR A 962 25.17 3.33 38.80
C THR A 962 24.06 3.83 39.73
N ALA A 963 24.40 4.34 40.92
CA ALA A 963 23.42 4.58 41.99
C ALA A 963 22.22 5.48 41.62
N ASP A 964 22.42 6.41 40.67
CA ASP A 964 21.40 7.37 40.24
C ASP A 964 20.76 7.02 38.88
N LEU A 965 21.21 5.93 38.23
CA LEU A 965 20.71 5.47 36.95
C LEU A 965 19.64 4.40 37.12
N GLU A 966 18.67 4.41 36.22
CA GLU A 966 17.59 3.43 36.15
C GLU A 966 17.62 2.66 34.82
N LEU A 967 17.83 3.36 33.71
CA LEU A 967 17.96 2.77 32.38
C LEU A 967 19.31 3.15 31.75
N LEU A 968 19.84 2.26 30.92
CA LEU A 968 21.09 2.48 30.19
C LEU A 968 20.92 2.11 28.71
N PHE A 969 21.21 3.03 27.81
CA PHE A 969 21.15 2.82 26.37
C PHE A 969 22.55 2.86 25.75
N VAL A 970 22.98 1.76 25.13
CA VAL A 970 24.29 1.66 24.46
C VAL A 970 24.13 2.06 22.99
N ALA A 971 24.40 3.31 22.65
CA ALA A 971 24.24 3.82 21.28
C ALA A 971 25.38 3.35 20.34
N GLU A 972 26.61 3.27 20.85
CA GLU A 972 27.80 2.77 20.12
C GLU A 972 28.71 1.99 21.08
N GLY A 973 29.47 1.03 20.55
CA GLY A 973 30.44 0.24 21.33
C GLY A 973 29.84 -0.86 22.20
N GLN A 974 30.48 -1.13 23.34
CA GLN A 974 30.13 -2.19 24.30
C GLN A 974 30.39 -1.74 25.74
N VAL A 975 29.50 -2.13 26.65
CA VAL A 975 29.53 -1.78 28.07
C VAL A 975 29.47 -3.03 28.92
N PHE A 976 30.30 -3.10 29.96
CA PHE A 976 30.37 -4.18 30.93
C PHE A 976 29.82 -3.69 32.28
N LEU A 977 28.86 -4.43 32.84
CA LEU A 977 28.30 -4.21 34.17
C LEU A 977 28.89 -5.24 35.14
N ALA A 978 29.64 -4.78 36.14
CA ALA A 978 30.21 -5.65 37.17
C ALA A 978 29.16 -6.00 38.25
N LYS A 979 28.96 -7.30 38.48
CA LYS A 979 28.15 -7.87 39.57
C LYS A 979 29.03 -8.58 40.59
N SER A 980 28.46 -8.89 41.75
CA SER A 980 29.06 -9.78 42.75
C SER A 980 29.39 -11.20 42.24
N SER A 981 28.80 -11.61 41.09
CA SER A 981 28.94 -12.94 40.49
C SER A 981 29.68 -12.96 39.13
N GLY A 982 30.25 -11.85 38.66
CA GLY A 982 30.92 -11.72 37.34
C GLY A 982 30.57 -10.43 36.58
N GLU A 983 31.10 -10.25 35.37
CA GLU A 983 30.77 -9.11 34.47
C GLU A 983 29.76 -9.53 33.39
N ILE A 984 28.79 -8.65 33.08
CA ILE A 984 27.82 -8.83 31.99
C ILE A 984 28.09 -7.80 30.89
N ALA A 985 28.20 -8.24 29.64
CA ALA A 985 28.47 -7.38 28.49
C ALA A 985 27.18 -7.02 27.73
N PHE A 986 26.99 -5.72 27.48
CA PHE A 986 25.91 -5.15 26.68
C PHE A 986 26.49 -4.52 25.41
N LYS A 987 25.87 -4.83 24.26
CA LYS A 987 26.33 -4.37 22.94
C LYS A 987 25.53 -3.15 22.46
N LYS A 988 26.04 -2.47 21.42
CA LYS A 988 25.29 -1.47 20.66
C LYS A 988 23.84 -1.91 20.43
N GLY A 989 22.90 -1.04 20.81
CA GLY A 989 21.46 -1.25 20.71
C GLY A 989 20.78 -1.76 21.98
N SER A 990 21.55 -2.13 23.01
CA SER A 990 20.97 -2.61 24.27
C SER A 990 20.34 -1.45 25.05
N LEU A 991 19.12 -1.67 25.56
CA LEU A 991 18.45 -0.80 26.52
C LEU A 991 18.24 -1.58 27.81
N VAL A 992 19.04 -1.30 28.83
CA VAL A 992 19.18 -2.14 30.02
C VAL A 992 18.42 -1.53 31.18
N TYR A 993 17.57 -2.32 31.84
CA TYR A 993 16.95 -1.95 33.11
C TYR A 993 17.79 -2.46 34.29
N LEU A 994 18.38 -1.54 35.05
CA LEU A 994 19.39 -1.90 36.04
C LEU A 994 18.83 -2.70 37.24
N GLU A 995 17.57 -2.48 37.63
CA GLU A 995 16.93 -3.22 38.74
C GLU A 995 16.78 -4.72 38.45
N GLN A 996 16.50 -5.12 37.20
CA GLN A 996 16.37 -6.54 36.81
C GLN A 996 17.66 -7.34 37.05
N HIS A 997 18.78 -6.66 37.18
CA HIS A 997 20.08 -7.26 37.37
C HIS A 997 20.57 -7.25 38.82
N GLY A 998 19.73 -6.79 39.77
CA GLY A 998 19.98 -6.90 41.21
C GLY A 998 21.09 -5.99 41.74
N THR A 999 21.50 -4.97 40.98
CA THR A 999 22.59 -4.06 41.33
C THR A 999 22.10 -2.62 41.34
N THR A 1000 21.79 -2.09 42.52
CA THR A 1000 21.63 -0.64 42.74
C THR A 1000 22.98 0.07 42.93
N GLU A 1001 24.08 -0.68 43.04
CA GLU A 1001 25.44 -0.16 43.29
C GLU A 1001 26.51 -0.85 42.40
N GLY A 1002 26.15 -1.18 41.15
CA GLY A 1002 27.09 -1.78 40.18
C GLY A 1002 28.07 -0.76 39.60
N LYS A 1003 29.27 -1.22 39.22
CA LYS A 1003 30.27 -0.43 38.48
C LYS A 1003 30.17 -0.70 36.98
N LEU A 1004 30.09 0.34 36.16
CA LEU A 1004 30.08 0.25 34.70
C LEU A 1004 31.48 0.46 34.11
N LYS A 1005 31.81 -0.27 33.04
CA LYS A 1005 33.08 -0.16 32.31
C LYS A 1005 32.79 -0.21 30.81
N ALA A 1006 33.23 0.78 30.03
CA ALA A 1006 32.99 0.79 28.58
C ALA A 1006 34.28 0.64 27.77
N SER A 1007 34.17 0.20 26.51
CA SER A 1007 35.30 0.23 25.57
C SER A 1007 35.62 1.66 25.14
N ARG A 1008 36.87 1.91 24.69
CA ARG A 1008 37.41 3.27 24.40
C ARG A 1008 36.55 4.14 23.45
N ASP A 1009 35.71 3.53 22.61
CA ASP A 1009 34.88 4.21 21.60
C ASP A 1009 33.37 3.98 21.82
N SER A 1010 32.92 3.84 23.08
CA SER A 1010 31.50 3.60 23.40
C SER A 1010 30.75 4.90 23.68
N VAL A 1011 29.54 5.01 23.11
CA VAL A 1011 28.59 6.09 23.39
C VAL A 1011 27.45 5.50 24.20
N VAL A 1012 27.31 5.92 25.45
CA VAL A 1012 26.35 5.36 26.39
C VAL A 1012 25.52 6.49 26.97
N TYR A 1013 24.21 6.30 26.97
CA TYR A 1013 23.27 7.22 27.56
C TYR A 1013 22.65 6.60 28.81
N GLY A 1014 22.73 7.30 29.93
CA GLY A 1014 22.11 6.92 31.20
C GLY A 1014 20.85 7.75 31.42
N LEU A 1015 19.78 7.11 31.87
CA LEU A 1015 18.55 7.77 32.27
C LEU A 1015 18.36 7.57 33.78
N GLY A 1016 18.03 8.64 34.50
CA GLY A 1016 17.95 8.63 35.97
C GLY A 1016 16.71 7.92 36.52
N LYS A 1017 16.64 7.76 37.85
CA LYS A 1017 15.47 7.20 38.56
C LYS A 1017 14.15 7.93 38.20
N GLY A 1018 13.11 7.16 37.89
CA GLY A 1018 11.80 7.65 37.42
C GLY A 1018 11.70 7.83 35.90
N SER A 1019 12.76 7.54 35.15
CA SER A 1019 12.73 7.58 33.68
C SER A 1019 11.96 6.41 33.10
N PHE A 1020 12.07 5.21 33.70
CA PHE A 1020 11.30 4.06 33.24
C PHE A 1020 9.80 4.29 33.44
N SER A 1021 9.37 4.84 34.60
CA SER A 1021 7.97 5.21 34.77
C SER A 1021 7.52 6.25 33.74
N SER A 1022 8.35 7.27 33.49
CA SER A 1022 8.06 8.32 32.48
C SER A 1022 7.86 7.75 31.08
N LEU A 1023 8.70 6.80 30.69
CA LEU A 1023 8.65 6.15 29.37
C LEU A 1023 7.56 5.08 29.31
N ALA A 1024 7.33 4.34 30.39
CA ALA A 1024 6.24 3.37 30.52
C ALA A 1024 4.86 4.06 30.45
N ASN A 1025 4.75 5.36 30.69
CA ASN A 1025 3.53 6.11 30.39
C ASN A 1025 3.22 6.21 28.88
N ARG A 1026 4.08 5.67 28.01
CA ARG A 1026 3.92 5.74 26.56
C ARG A 1026 3.64 4.35 26.00
N PRO A 1027 2.45 4.13 25.40
CA PRO A 1027 2.10 2.85 24.79
C PRO A 1027 3.15 2.37 23.80
N GLY A 1028 3.67 3.27 22.94
CA GLY A 1028 4.69 2.94 21.95
C GLY A 1028 6.04 2.53 22.53
N PHE A 1029 6.41 3.04 23.72
CA PHE A 1029 7.60 2.56 24.42
C PHE A 1029 7.36 1.17 25.03
N ILE A 1030 6.21 0.97 25.71
CA ILE A 1030 5.89 -0.32 26.34
C ILE A 1030 5.75 -1.43 25.31
N GLU A 1031 5.08 -1.16 24.19
CA GLU A 1031 4.91 -2.14 23.10
C GLU A 1031 6.26 -2.64 22.61
N GLN A 1032 7.22 -1.73 22.37
CA GLN A 1032 8.58 -2.10 22.01
C GLN A 1032 9.32 -2.75 23.19
N TRP A 1033 9.11 -2.28 24.42
CA TRP A 1033 9.71 -2.83 25.63
C TRP A 1033 9.38 -4.32 25.81
N LEU A 1034 8.14 -4.72 25.53
CA LEU A 1034 7.67 -6.10 25.70
C LEU A 1034 7.98 -7.02 24.52
N LEU A 1035 8.06 -6.49 23.30
CA LEU A 1035 8.28 -7.29 22.08
C LEU A 1035 9.75 -7.67 21.85
N LEU A 1036 10.68 -6.97 22.47
CA LEU A 1036 12.11 -7.12 22.21
C LEU A 1036 12.82 -7.71 23.43
N ASP A 1037 13.76 -8.62 23.16
CA ASP A 1037 14.66 -9.14 24.17
C ASP A 1037 15.77 -8.11 24.44
N TRP A 1038 15.47 -7.11 25.27
CA TRP A 1038 16.39 -6.02 25.62
C TRP A 1038 17.57 -6.48 26.48
N ASN A 1039 17.44 -7.65 27.10
CA ASN A 1039 18.47 -8.31 27.87
C ASN A 1039 19.28 -9.20 26.95
N GLY A 1040 20.01 -8.59 26.00
CA GLY A 1040 20.78 -9.28 24.97
C GLY A 1040 21.28 -10.65 25.45
N SER A 1041 20.61 -11.72 24.99
CA SER A 1041 20.88 -13.09 25.40
C SER A 1041 22.31 -13.45 24.99
N GLY A 1042 23.21 -13.27 25.94
CA GLY A 1042 24.65 -13.33 25.74
C GLY A 1042 25.35 -13.11 27.05
N GLU A 1043 24.95 -13.82 28.10
CA GLU A 1043 25.84 -14.09 29.23
C GLU A 1043 27.08 -14.84 28.68
N ILE A 1044 28.05 -14.09 28.18
CA ILE A 1044 29.41 -14.61 28.07
C ILE A 1044 29.96 -14.48 29.48
N LYS A 1045 29.81 -15.54 30.28
CA LYS A 1045 30.65 -15.73 31.46
C LYS A 1045 32.08 -15.82 30.94
N VAL A 1046 32.82 -14.71 31.03
CA VAL A 1046 34.27 -14.76 30.86
C VAL A 1046 34.79 -15.44 32.13
N ALA A 1047 35.36 -16.63 31.94
CA ALA A 1047 35.95 -17.45 32.99
C ALA A 1047 37.18 -16.79 33.62
#